data_AF-A0A843ELT5-F1
#
_entry.id   AF-A0A843ELT5-F1
#
_cell.length_a   1.000
_cell.length_b   1.000
_cell.length_c   1.000
_cell.angle_alpha   90.00
_cell.angle_beta   90.00
_cell.angle_gamma   90.00
#
_symmetry.space_group_name_H-M   'P 1'
#
loop_
_entity.id
_entity.type
_entity.pdbx_description
1 polymer ?
#
loop_
_entity_poly.entity_id
_entity_poly.type
_entity_poly.pdbx_seq_one_letter_code
_entity_poly.pdbx_strand_id
1 'polypeptide(L)'
;MAIFCLFFIVIGGVSASDALDMSNNPDNSNILSDSIDSESEESIGNSYTNQLSNEATSSLGASADDAGNQAGSTLSEGEEDNSHEAVFEDSNSSSSTVKTATSITVSKTKIYSGTPIVITLKDKNGKVLSGKKVQISVPSKKRVFTMTTDSKGQVKLNYHKVGTFKTIIQFKGDNSFKAFKITKYIKVLKSGTSLKVKNTTVPRSTPLIVTLVNKKSGAGIAGKKIKFRIPTFGNKTYKIATNSKGQAKLFVTTKKNFSVVISYAGNDNLYKSSTKAYVKPIKCKTSLSYSSTSLKYGEDFVVHLKKSNGDPVKNKKLIVKVTNKNVTYNLKTNSNGKAIVPIKYLGTLKMKISFPGNDMFVKSSTKADLTVEKGSTKIKGSDDSVGKGFNYYITLKNSAGKALANKKVTITFNDKTFTKTTNSKGQVSLQMNYKLGTYPIVVSYDGNKYYDSSKLSTNVKIVEPSISISKIITAAKDLKVRVEYINILNKEYSVNIDGRKYTMDEFAYLMAGALTNINSGSKANVKIKDLSNNYNSSGSKISGKLYKAEYLKLAKNVTTFVNENKRIPNYKPTNLGKMEANLYIYAFTAALDYYGNHKKLPSYVTVKTSLVRGGYSISISQNGKILNYRQIFDSDVFAKYLKTGGKSALNDAIKKKAKQLTAGLSSPKAKANAIFEFVRDDIRYNFYTNSLKGAKGTLSSKGGNCCDKANLIVAMCRSVGIYARYSHAKNCKFASGLNTGHVWAQVYDPISQTWYTADATSRRNELGNIKNWNTKSYNEPKNYALIPF
;
A
#
# COMPACT_ATOMS: atom_id res chain seq x y z
N MET A 1 -54.71 52.41 25.56
CA MET A 1 -54.76 52.10 24.11
C MET A 1 -53.39 51.58 23.68
N ALA A 2 -53.29 50.80 22.59
CA ALA A 2 -52.03 50.24 22.02
C ALA A 2 -51.24 49.20 22.86
N ILE A 3 -51.60 47.92 22.65
CA ILE A 3 -50.75 46.74 22.37
C ILE A 3 -49.22 46.88 22.51
N PHE A 4 -48.57 45.93 23.21
CA PHE A 4 -47.48 45.11 22.62
C PHE A 4 -47.31 43.75 23.35
N CYS A 5 -46.66 42.77 22.69
CA CYS A 5 -46.72 41.34 23.04
C CYS A 5 -45.60 40.83 23.98
N LEU A 6 -45.90 39.77 24.73
CA LEU A 6 -44.95 38.97 25.51
C LEU A 6 -43.94 38.23 24.63
N PHE A 7 -42.69 38.12 25.13
CA PHE A 7 -41.88 36.90 24.99
C PHE A 7 -41.03 36.73 26.26
N PHE A 8 -41.23 35.63 26.99
CA PHE A 8 -40.49 35.34 28.23
C PHE A 8 -39.10 34.74 27.95
N ILE A 9 -38.10 35.17 28.72
CA ILE A 9 -36.82 34.47 28.90
C ILE A 9 -36.54 34.39 30.41
N VAL A 10 -36.29 33.17 30.90
CA VAL A 10 -35.89 32.85 32.29
C VAL A 10 -34.64 31.97 32.13
N ILE A 11 -33.42 32.42 32.43
CA ILE A 11 -32.78 32.82 33.72
C ILE A 11 -32.30 31.60 34.53
N GLY A 12 -31.11 31.75 35.13
CA GLY A 12 -30.31 30.72 35.81
C GLY A 12 -28.97 30.55 35.07
N GLY A 13 -27.89 31.24 35.45
CA GLY A 13 -27.13 31.08 36.70
C GLY A 13 -25.84 30.31 36.34
N VAL A 14 -24.63 30.67 36.77
CA VAL A 14 -24.18 31.22 38.07
C VAL A 14 -22.99 32.19 37.89
N SER A 15 -22.90 33.19 38.76
CA SER A 15 -21.76 34.10 39.02
C SER A 15 -21.02 33.66 40.30
N ALA A 16 -19.80 34.08 40.69
CA ALA A 16 -18.64 34.76 40.11
C ALA A 16 -17.64 34.93 41.29
N SER A 17 -16.33 34.89 41.04
CA SER A 17 -15.21 35.37 41.90
C SER A 17 -13.90 35.08 41.13
N ASP A 18 -12.88 35.92 41.03
CA ASP A 18 -12.23 36.88 41.96
C ASP A 18 -11.32 36.20 43.00
N ALA A 19 -10.06 36.61 43.24
CA ALA A 19 -9.20 37.54 42.50
C ALA A 19 -7.71 37.38 42.95
N LEU A 20 -6.75 37.91 42.16
CA LEU A 20 -5.35 38.24 42.55
C LEU A 20 -4.48 37.04 43.06
N ASP A 21 -3.16 37.12 43.30
CA ASP A 21 -2.19 38.22 43.25
C ASP A 21 -0.79 37.76 42.72
N MET A 22 0.18 38.68 42.73
CA MET A 22 1.55 38.59 42.21
C MET A 22 2.57 37.85 43.09
N SER A 23 3.63 37.31 42.46
CA SER A 23 5.00 37.41 42.98
C SER A 23 6.00 37.42 41.81
N ASN A 24 7.22 37.94 42.05
CA ASN A 24 8.12 38.43 41.00
C ASN A 24 9.54 37.86 41.10
N ASN A 25 10.23 37.84 39.95
CA ASN A 25 11.70 37.81 39.83
C ASN A 25 12.39 36.46 40.21
N PRO A 26 13.73 36.30 40.06
CA PRO A 26 14.23 35.60 38.87
C PRO A 26 15.25 34.48 39.17
N ASP A 27 15.76 33.81 38.12
CA ASP A 27 17.21 33.89 37.88
C ASP A 27 17.64 33.56 36.42
N ASN A 28 18.89 33.90 36.13
CA ASN A 28 19.71 33.63 34.94
C ASN A 28 20.00 32.10 34.76
N SER A 29 20.47 31.56 33.63
CA SER A 29 21.34 32.15 32.59
C SER A 29 21.28 31.45 31.21
N ASN A 30 22.02 32.04 30.26
CA ASN A 30 22.28 31.59 28.88
C ASN A 30 22.87 30.15 28.78
N ILE A 31 22.92 29.48 27.62
CA ILE A 31 23.92 29.72 26.56
C ILE A 31 23.43 29.35 25.15
N LEU A 32 23.92 30.11 24.16
CA LEU A 32 23.70 29.94 22.71
C LEU A 32 24.87 29.18 22.03
N SER A 33 24.53 28.47 20.95
CA SER A 33 25.34 28.19 19.73
C SER A 33 26.84 27.83 19.76
N ASP A 34 27.15 26.79 18.97
CA ASP A 34 28.39 26.58 18.18
C ASP A 34 29.73 26.21 18.88
N SER A 35 30.08 24.92 18.73
CA SER A 35 31.22 24.44 17.91
C SER A 35 32.35 23.60 18.58
N ILE A 36 32.73 22.53 17.84
CA ILE A 36 33.99 21.75 17.88
C ILE A 36 34.16 20.73 19.03
N ASP A 37 34.78 19.59 18.64
CA ASP A 37 35.33 18.39 19.32
C ASP A 37 35.24 18.27 20.87
N SER A 38 35.06 17.07 21.47
CA SER A 38 35.63 15.77 21.06
C SER A 38 34.75 14.53 21.39
N GLU A 39 35.37 13.42 21.82
CA GLU A 39 34.88 12.02 21.81
C GLU A 39 33.82 11.74 22.93
N SER A 40 32.92 10.74 22.85
CA SER A 40 33.11 9.34 22.41
C SER A 40 31.83 8.65 21.85
N GLU A 41 31.78 7.31 21.80
CA GLU A 41 30.80 6.47 21.07
C GLU A 41 29.48 6.26 21.85
N GLU A 42 28.32 5.80 21.32
CA GLU A 42 28.03 4.82 20.24
C GLU A 42 27.28 5.39 19.02
N SER A 43 27.37 4.71 17.86
CA SER A 43 26.62 5.08 16.65
C SER A 43 25.64 4.00 16.17
N ILE A 44 24.34 4.27 16.27
CA ILE A 44 23.29 3.41 15.70
C ILE A 44 23.32 3.51 14.16
N GLY A 45 23.72 2.40 13.50
CA GLY A 45 23.86 2.33 12.05
C GLY A 45 22.54 2.13 11.30
N ASN A 46 22.28 2.97 10.29
CA ASN A 46 21.15 2.80 9.37
C ASN A 46 21.27 1.49 8.56
N SER A 47 20.42 0.50 8.86
CA SER A 47 20.34 -0.76 8.13
C SER A 47 19.35 -0.68 6.96
N TYR A 48 19.88 -0.59 5.74
CA TYR A 48 19.13 -0.93 4.52
C TYR A 48 19.36 -2.40 4.20
N THR A 49 18.35 -3.24 4.46
CA THR A 49 18.36 -4.65 4.05
C THR A 49 18.14 -4.77 2.54
N ASN A 50 18.97 -5.59 1.91
CA ASN A 50 18.74 -6.12 0.57
C ASN A 50 19.44 -7.48 0.51
N GLN A 51 18.70 -8.54 0.22
CA GLN A 51 19.19 -9.92 0.27
C GLN A 51 19.18 -10.54 -1.13
N LEU A 52 20.04 -11.53 -1.34
CA LEU A 52 20.10 -12.43 -2.52
C LEU A 52 20.46 -11.81 -3.88
N SER A 53 21.69 -12.08 -4.33
CA SER A 53 21.93 -12.94 -5.51
C SER A 53 23.42 -13.34 -5.58
N ASN A 54 23.70 -14.52 -6.14
CA ASN A 54 25.03 -15.15 -6.15
C ASN A 54 25.81 -14.89 -7.46
N GLU A 55 27.01 -15.49 -7.56
CA GLU A 55 28.07 -15.07 -8.48
C GLU A 55 27.90 -15.45 -9.97
N ALA A 56 28.54 -14.60 -10.80
CA ALA A 56 28.78 -14.67 -12.25
C ALA A 56 27.65 -14.17 -13.16
N THR A 57 28.00 -13.18 -14.00
CA THR A 57 27.17 -12.64 -15.08
C THR A 57 27.99 -12.52 -16.37
N SER A 58 27.37 -12.86 -17.50
CA SER A 58 27.90 -12.58 -18.85
C SER A 58 27.53 -11.16 -19.27
N SER A 59 28.52 -10.36 -19.66
CA SER A 59 28.28 -9.00 -20.18
C SER A 59 28.15 -9.00 -21.70
N LEU A 60 26.92 -8.95 -22.21
CA LEU A 60 26.64 -8.52 -23.58
C LEU A 60 26.64 -6.98 -23.63
N GLY A 61 27.21 -6.41 -24.68
CA GLY A 61 27.10 -4.99 -25.00
C GLY A 61 25.93 -4.75 -25.96
N ALA A 62 25.31 -3.57 -25.89
CA ALA A 62 24.12 -3.24 -26.67
C ALA A 62 24.43 -2.24 -27.80
N SER A 63 23.86 -2.52 -28.98
CA SER A 63 23.63 -1.67 -30.14
C SER A 63 22.66 -2.46 -31.04
N ALA A 64 21.73 -1.88 -31.80
CA ALA A 64 21.48 -0.46 -32.07
C ALA A 64 20.06 -0.04 -31.69
N ASP A 65 19.77 1.25 -31.86
CA ASP A 65 18.41 1.77 -32.02
C ASP A 65 17.82 1.34 -33.38
N ASP A 66 16.51 1.26 -33.49
CA ASP A 66 15.81 1.64 -34.72
C ASP A 66 14.39 2.14 -34.42
N ALA A 67 13.85 2.98 -35.30
CA ALA A 67 12.44 3.34 -35.35
C ALA A 67 11.65 2.27 -36.12
N GLY A 68 10.34 2.17 -35.89
CA GLY A 68 9.50 1.20 -36.59
C GLY A 68 8.91 1.74 -37.88
N ASN A 69 8.40 0.83 -38.71
CA ASN A 69 7.18 1.10 -39.49
C ASN A 69 6.25 -0.12 -39.49
N GLN A 70 4.98 0.09 -39.85
CA GLN A 70 3.99 -0.93 -40.14
C GLN A 70 3.79 -1.09 -41.67
N ALA A 71 2.82 -1.95 -42.03
CA ALA A 71 2.50 -2.44 -43.37
C ALA A 71 3.53 -3.44 -43.96
N GLY A 72 3.12 -4.37 -44.83
CA GLY A 72 1.76 -4.65 -45.29
C GLY A 72 1.72 -5.96 -46.09
N SER A 73 0.57 -6.63 -46.15
CA SER A 73 0.41 -7.95 -46.80
C SER A 73 -0.23 -7.85 -48.18
N THR A 74 0.42 -8.49 -49.16
CA THR A 74 -0.03 -8.81 -50.54
C THR A 74 0.94 -9.94 -50.99
N LEU A 75 0.54 -11.08 -51.57
CA LEU A 75 -0.33 -11.35 -52.74
C LEU A 75 0.23 -10.66 -54.01
N SER A 76 0.47 -11.33 -55.14
CA SER A 76 0.27 -12.75 -55.51
C SER A 76 1.29 -13.12 -56.65
N GLU A 77 1.31 -14.29 -57.33
CA GLU A 77 0.39 -15.44 -57.38
C GLU A 77 1.12 -16.78 -57.04
N GLY A 78 1.32 -17.87 -57.82
CA GLY A 78 1.15 -18.24 -59.24
C GLY A 78 2.49 -18.73 -59.85
N GLU A 79 2.59 -19.75 -60.71
CA GLU A 79 1.60 -20.72 -61.23
C GLU A 79 2.30 -22.04 -61.65
N GLU A 80 1.55 -23.15 -61.74
CA GLU A 80 1.83 -24.37 -62.55
C GLU A 80 3.10 -25.24 -62.27
N ASP A 81 3.11 -26.57 -62.50
CA ASP A 81 2.00 -27.56 -62.57
C ASP A 81 2.50 -29.00 -62.27
N ASN A 82 1.54 -29.85 -61.89
CA ASN A 82 1.45 -31.31 -62.04
C ASN A 82 2.43 -32.31 -61.37
N SER A 83 1.88 -33.52 -61.22
CA SER A 83 2.50 -34.70 -60.62
C SER A 83 3.10 -35.65 -61.66
N HIS A 84 4.01 -36.55 -61.24
CA HIS A 84 3.86 -37.98 -61.54
C HIS A 84 4.67 -38.86 -60.58
N GLU A 85 4.19 -40.09 -60.36
CA GLU A 85 4.90 -41.16 -59.67
C GLU A 85 5.79 -41.96 -60.63
N ALA A 86 6.96 -42.39 -60.17
CA ALA A 86 7.67 -43.59 -60.61
C ALA A 86 8.70 -44.01 -59.54
N VAL A 87 9.21 -45.25 -59.60
CA VAL A 87 10.06 -45.84 -58.55
C VAL A 87 11.30 -46.50 -59.17
N PHE A 88 12.38 -46.60 -58.38
CA PHE A 88 13.69 -47.20 -58.70
C PHE A 88 14.55 -46.38 -59.69
N GLU A 89 15.88 -46.50 -59.71
CA GLU A 89 16.76 -47.52 -59.10
C GLU A 89 18.02 -46.92 -58.41
N ASP A 90 18.89 -47.76 -57.84
CA ASP A 90 20.05 -47.38 -57.01
C ASP A 90 21.31 -47.03 -57.84
N SER A 91 22.00 -45.95 -57.45
CA SER A 91 23.41 -45.76 -57.78
C SER A 91 24.16 -45.03 -56.64
N ASN A 92 24.59 -45.79 -55.63
CA ASN A 92 25.41 -45.34 -54.51
C ASN A 92 26.70 -44.62 -54.95
N SER A 93 26.69 -43.28 -54.97
CA SER A 93 27.88 -42.44 -55.14
C SER A 93 28.08 -41.56 -53.89
N SER A 94 28.99 -42.01 -53.02
CA SER A 94 29.23 -41.37 -51.72
C SER A 94 30.00 -40.06 -51.84
N SER A 95 29.32 -38.97 -52.17
CA SER A 95 29.88 -37.60 -52.14
C SER A 95 30.17 -37.17 -50.69
N SER A 96 31.29 -37.64 -50.15
CA SER A 96 31.71 -37.33 -48.79
C SER A 96 32.10 -35.86 -48.71
N THR A 97 31.21 -35.02 -48.15
CA THR A 97 31.48 -33.60 -47.95
C THR A 97 32.64 -33.40 -46.97
N VAL A 98 33.85 -33.19 -47.52
CA VAL A 98 35.11 -33.15 -46.76
C VAL A 98 35.12 -31.94 -45.83
N LYS A 99 34.62 -32.15 -44.60
CA LYS A 99 34.47 -31.09 -43.60
C LYS A 99 35.77 -30.32 -43.41
N THR A 100 35.69 -29.01 -43.48
CA THR A 100 36.86 -28.12 -43.43
C THR A 100 37.48 -28.18 -42.03
N ALA A 101 38.80 -28.39 -41.95
CA ALA A 101 39.52 -28.36 -40.68
C ALA A 101 39.37 -27.00 -39.99
N THR A 102 39.39 -27.00 -38.64
CA THR A 102 39.29 -25.77 -37.84
C THR A 102 40.46 -25.65 -36.87
N SER A 103 40.72 -24.43 -36.41
CA SER A 103 41.72 -24.12 -35.40
C SER A 103 41.16 -23.16 -34.35
N ILE A 104 41.65 -23.30 -33.12
CA ILE A 104 41.29 -22.43 -31.99
C ILE A 104 42.56 -21.79 -31.43
N THR A 105 42.56 -20.46 -31.33
CA THR A 105 43.64 -19.70 -30.69
C THR A 105 43.15 -19.01 -29.42
N VAL A 106 44.07 -18.70 -28.51
CA VAL A 106 43.79 -18.00 -27.24
C VAL A 106 44.77 -16.85 -27.11
N SER A 107 44.27 -15.62 -26.96
CA SER A 107 45.09 -14.42 -27.11
C SER A 107 46.21 -14.29 -26.06
N LYS A 108 45.96 -14.68 -24.81
CA LYS A 108 46.93 -14.65 -23.70
C LYS A 108 46.66 -15.77 -22.70
N THR A 109 47.71 -16.44 -22.24
CA THR A 109 47.67 -17.45 -21.15
C THR A 109 47.95 -16.85 -19.76
N LYS A 110 48.60 -15.67 -19.70
CA LYS A 110 48.89 -14.92 -18.47
C LYS A 110 48.05 -13.65 -18.46
N ILE A 111 47.08 -13.56 -17.54
CA ILE A 111 46.10 -12.47 -17.45
C ILE A 111 45.95 -11.96 -16.01
N TYR A 112 45.17 -10.90 -15.80
CA TYR A 112 44.85 -10.36 -14.47
C TYR A 112 43.38 -10.63 -14.09
N SER A 113 43.08 -10.73 -12.79
CA SER A 113 41.69 -10.89 -12.31
C SER A 113 40.79 -9.79 -12.87
N GLY A 114 39.64 -10.18 -13.43
CA GLY A 114 38.70 -9.25 -14.09
C GLY A 114 39.18 -8.70 -15.43
N THR A 115 40.07 -9.42 -16.12
CA THR A 115 40.37 -9.26 -17.55
C THR A 115 39.95 -10.55 -18.29
N PRO A 116 39.45 -10.46 -19.53
CA PRO A 116 39.08 -11.63 -20.31
C PRO A 116 40.28 -12.24 -21.05
N ILE A 117 40.27 -13.56 -21.22
CA ILE A 117 40.92 -14.17 -22.40
C ILE A 117 40.02 -13.97 -23.62
N VAL A 118 40.62 -13.78 -24.79
CA VAL A 118 39.92 -13.84 -26.08
C VAL A 118 40.26 -15.18 -26.71
N ILE A 119 39.24 -15.90 -27.17
CA ILE A 119 39.37 -17.18 -27.86
C ILE A 119 38.83 -16.97 -29.27
N THR A 120 39.58 -17.35 -30.30
CA THR A 120 39.17 -17.17 -31.71
C THR A 120 39.09 -18.53 -32.40
N LEU A 121 37.95 -18.79 -33.06
CA LEU A 121 37.74 -19.96 -33.92
C LEU A 121 37.96 -19.56 -35.39
N LYS A 122 38.76 -20.35 -36.11
CA LYS A 122 39.08 -20.18 -37.54
C LYS A 122 38.94 -21.50 -38.29
N ASP A 123 38.82 -21.43 -39.61
CA ASP A 123 38.97 -22.58 -40.51
C ASP A 123 40.45 -22.83 -40.88
N LYS A 124 40.69 -23.81 -41.78
CA LYS A 124 42.02 -24.19 -42.28
C LYS A 124 42.72 -23.06 -43.05
N ASN A 125 41.95 -22.17 -43.68
CA ASN A 125 42.44 -21.01 -44.44
C ASN A 125 42.64 -19.78 -43.53
N GLY A 126 42.41 -19.93 -42.22
CA GLY A 126 42.53 -18.85 -41.24
C GLY A 126 41.37 -17.85 -41.23
N LYS A 127 40.28 -18.10 -41.99
CA LYS A 127 39.06 -17.28 -41.98
C LYS A 127 38.31 -17.49 -40.67
N VAL A 128 37.79 -16.41 -40.10
CA VAL A 128 37.12 -16.44 -38.79
C VAL A 128 35.71 -17.02 -38.88
N LEU A 129 35.34 -17.88 -37.92
CA LEU A 129 34.05 -18.57 -37.93
C LEU A 129 33.08 -17.94 -36.92
N SER A 130 32.20 -17.07 -37.43
CA SER A 130 31.11 -16.43 -36.67
C SER A 130 29.95 -17.40 -36.40
N GLY A 131 29.13 -17.11 -35.38
CA GLY A 131 27.91 -17.88 -35.07
C GLY A 131 28.10 -19.30 -34.53
N LYS A 132 29.33 -19.78 -34.38
CA LYS A 132 29.64 -21.16 -33.94
C LYS A 132 29.66 -21.26 -32.40
N LYS A 133 29.15 -22.38 -31.88
CA LYS A 133 29.11 -22.67 -30.42
C LYS A 133 30.42 -23.30 -29.95
N VAL A 134 31.21 -22.54 -29.19
CA VAL A 134 32.43 -23.00 -28.52
C VAL A 134 32.13 -23.35 -27.07
N GLN A 135 32.52 -24.55 -26.63
CA GLN A 135 32.42 -24.98 -25.24
C GLN A 135 33.75 -24.77 -24.52
N ILE A 136 33.71 -24.20 -23.31
CA ILE A 136 34.88 -23.90 -22.49
C ILE A 136 34.66 -24.53 -21.11
N SER A 137 35.46 -25.54 -20.77
CA SER A 137 35.43 -26.22 -19.47
C SER A 137 36.60 -25.79 -18.60
N VAL A 138 36.33 -25.52 -17.32
CA VAL A 138 37.34 -25.30 -16.27
C VAL A 138 37.14 -26.38 -15.20
N PRO A 139 37.81 -27.55 -15.30
CA PRO A 139 37.49 -28.71 -14.47
C PRO A 139 37.63 -28.46 -12.97
N SER A 140 38.63 -27.69 -12.53
CA SER A 140 38.82 -27.28 -11.12
C SER A 140 37.74 -26.33 -10.58
N LYS A 141 36.72 -26.03 -11.39
CA LYS A 141 35.51 -25.29 -11.01
C LYS A 141 34.21 -26.04 -11.29
N LYS A 142 34.25 -27.28 -11.81
CA LYS A 142 33.08 -28.06 -12.27
C LYS A 142 32.11 -27.22 -13.12
N ARG A 143 32.64 -26.30 -13.96
CA ARG A 143 31.86 -25.38 -14.81
C ARG A 143 32.23 -25.54 -16.27
N VAL A 144 31.20 -25.59 -17.11
CA VAL A 144 31.29 -25.53 -18.58
C VAL A 144 30.47 -24.33 -19.05
N PHE A 145 31.08 -23.49 -19.88
CA PHE A 145 30.41 -22.39 -20.58
C PHE A 145 30.21 -22.81 -22.03
N THR A 146 29.03 -22.59 -22.61
CA THR A 146 28.83 -22.66 -24.06
C THR A 146 28.61 -21.24 -24.56
N MET A 147 29.44 -20.79 -25.50
CA MET A 147 29.44 -19.40 -25.98
C MET A 147 29.43 -19.38 -27.50
N THR A 148 28.62 -18.51 -28.09
CA THR A 148 28.58 -18.29 -29.54
C THR A 148 29.62 -17.24 -29.94
N THR A 149 30.41 -17.52 -30.98
CA THR A 149 31.41 -16.59 -31.53
C THR A 149 30.77 -15.35 -32.16
N ASP A 150 31.36 -14.17 -31.89
CA ASP A 150 31.00 -12.91 -32.53
C ASP A 150 31.40 -12.86 -34.02
N SER A 151 31.09 -11.74 -34.70
CA SER A 151 31.41 -11.52 -36.13
C SER A 151 32.91 -11.56 -36.46
N LYS A 152 33.80 -11.53 -35.45
CA LYS A 152 35.25 -11.70 -35.61
C LYS A 152 35.72 -13.12 -35.25
N GLY A 153 34.79 -14.06 -35.10
CA GLY A 153 35.02 -15.44 -34.69
C GLY A 153 35.40 -15.58 -33.21
N GLN A 154 35.09 -14.61 -32.35
CA GLN A 154 35.64 -14.54 -30.99
C GLN A 154 34.61 -14.83 -29.88
N VAL A 155 35.07 -15.46 -28.81
CA VAL A 155 34.40 -15.49 -27.49
C VAL A 155 35.34 -14.98 -26.40
N LYS A 156 34.77 -14.37 -25.35
CA LYS A 156 35.53 -13.61 -24.32
C LYS A 156 35.17 -14.11 -22.93
N LEU A 157 36.11 -14.75 -22.23
CA LEU A 157 35.88 -15.37 -20.92
C LEU A 157 36.67 -14.65 -19.81
N ASN A 158 35.96 -14.07 -18.83
CA ASN A 158 36.54 -13.40 -17.66
C ASN A 158 36.94 -14.40 -16.57
N TYR A 159 38.16 -14.27 -16.05
CA TYR A 159 38.61 -14.99 -14.86
C TYR A 159 38.69 -14.05 -13.66
N HIS A 160 38.07 -14.41 -12.53
CA HIS A 160 38.04 -13.59 -11.33
C HIS A 160 38.86 -14.14 -10.15
N LYS A 161 38.98 -15.46 -9.99
CA LYS A 161 39.86 -16.03 -8.95
C LYS A 161 41.31 -16.09 -9.45
N VAL A 162 42.27 -15.71 -8.60
CA VAL A 162 43.72 -15.83 -8.81
C VAL A 162 44.15 -17.31 -8.71
N GLY A 163 45.17 -17.68 -9.49
CA GLY A 163 45.69 -19.04 -9.58
C GLY A 163 45.91 -19.48 -11.04
N THR A 164 46.27 -20.75 -11.24
CA THR A 164 46.44 -21.34 -12.58
C THR A 164 45.29 -22.32 -12.85
N PHE A 165 44.62 -22.17 -14.00
CA PHE A 165 43.43 -22.94 -14.35
C PHE A 165 43.63 -23.72 -15.66
N LYS A 166 43.60 -25.07 -15.56
CA LYS A 166 43.45 -25.94 -16.74
C LYS A 166 42.12 -25.59 -17.41
N THR A 167 42.19 -25.11 -18.64
CA THR A 167 41.04 -24.66 -19.43
C THR A 167 41.00 -25.45 -20.72
N ILE A 168 39.91 -26.20 -20.92
CA ILE A 168 39.68 -27.03 -22.09
C ILE A 168 38.70 -26.28 -22.99
N ILE A 169 39.06 -26.05 -24.24
CA ILE A 169 38.25 -25.31 -25.21
C ILE A 169 37.96 -26.24 -26.38
N GLN A 170 36.68 -26.40 -26.73
CA GLN A 170 36.22 -27.34 -27.75
C GLN A 170 35.16 -26.72 -28.64
N PHE A 171 35.42 -26.72 -29.95
CA PHE A 171 34.37 -26.66 -30.96
C PHE A 171 34.00 -28.11 -31.34
N LYS A 172 32.71 -28.46 -31.28
CA LYS A 172 32.25 -29.83 -31.53
C LYS A 172 32.18 -30.21 -33.02
N GLY A 173 32.47 -29.29 -33.93
CA GLY A 173 32.19 -29.46 -35.35
C GLY A 173 30.73 -29.17 -35.67
N ASP A 174 30.42 -29.15 -36.97
CA ASP A 174 29.06 -29.11 -37.51
C ASP A 174 29.02 -29.86 -38.86
N ASN A 175 28.09 -29.53 -39.76
CA ASN A 175 27.99 -30.17 -41.07
C ASN A 175 29.11 -29.74 -42.03
N SER A 176 29.65 -28.53 -41.89
CA SER A 176 30.67 -27.97 -42.78
C SER A 176 32.09 -28.03 -42.21
N PHE A 177 32.22 -28.04 -40.88
CA PHE A 177 33.50 -27.88 -40.18
C PHE A 177 33.82 -29.02 -39.22
N LYS A 178 35.08 -29.49 -39.23
CA LYS A 178 35.60 -30.51 -38.30
C LYS A 178 35.68 -29.96 -36.87
N ALA A 179 35.50 -30.86 -35.90
CA ALA A 179 35.70 -30.58 -34.49
C ALA A 179 37.17 -30.23 -34.18
N PHE A 180 37.38 -29.37 -33.18
CA PHE A 180 38.73 -29.03 -32.70
C PHE A 180 38.72 -28.77 -31.20
N LYS A 181 39.74 -29.26 -30.49
CA LYS A 181 39.82 -29.25 -29.03
C LYS A 181 41.25 -28.96 -28.58
N ILE A 182 41.41 -27.96 -27.71
CA ILE A 182 42.69 -27.61 -27.10
C ILE A 182 42.58 -27.57 -25.57
N THR A 183 43.71 -27.74 -24.90
CA THR A 183 43.87 -27.43 -23.48
C THR A 183 44.93 -26.34 -23.34
N LYS A 184 44.66 -25.31 -22.54
CA LYS A 184 45.64 -24.29 -22.14
C LYS A 184 45.54 -24.03 -20.63
N TYR A 185 46.67 -23.70 -20.02
CA TYR A 185 46.73 -23.32 -18.61
C TYR A 185 46.71 -21.80 -18.50
N ILE A 186 45.67 -21.25 -17.86
CA ILE A 186 45.46 -19.81 -17.73
C ILE A 186 45.94 -19.37 -16.34
N LYS A 187 47.06 -18.64 -16.26
CA LYS A 187 47.62 -18.07 -15.02
C LYS A 187 47.04 -16.69 -14.77
N VAL A 188 46.17 -16.60 -13.77
CA VAL A 188 45.43 -15.39 -13.39
C VAL A 188 46.13 -14.72 -12.23
N LEU A 189 46.70 -13.54 -12.48
CA LEU A 189 47.38 -12.71 -11.49
C LEU A 189 46.42 -11.77 -10.78
N LYS A 190 46.80 -11.33 -9.58
CA LYS A 190 46.07 -10.34 -8.78
C LYS A 190 46.03 -8.99 -9.50
N SER A 191 44.86 -8.37 -9.67
CA SER A 191 44.76 -7.10 -10.42
C SER A 191 44.84 -5.88 -9.51
N GLY A 192 45.45 -4.80 -10.01
CA GLY A 192 45.45 -3.50 -9.34
C GLY A 192 44.09 -2.82 -9.41
N THR A 193 43.77 -1.99 -8.42
CA THR A 193 42.54 -1.16 -8.42
C THR A 193 42.86 0.34 -8.32
N SER A 194 41.88 1.17 -8.69
CA SER A 194 41.93 2.62 -8.54
C SER A 194 40.57 3.16 -8.12
N LEU A 195 40.54 4.31 -7.44
CA LEU A 195 39.34 4.97 -6.94
C LEU A 195 39.20 6.34 -7.62
N LYS A 196 38.36 6.41 -8.65
CA LYS A 196 38.10 7.65 -9.41
C LYS A 196 36.93 8.42 -8.79
N VAL A 197 37.22 9.55 -8.13
CA VAL A 197 36.20 10.50 -7.65
C VAL A 197 35.68 11.29 -8.86
N LYS A 198 34.35 11.44 -9.00
CA LYS A 198 33.78 12.10 -10.20
C LYS A 198 33.95 13.63 -10.17
N ASN A 199 33.39 14.29 -9.17
CA ASN A 199 33.44 15.74 -8.96
C ASN A 199 33.75 16.02 -7.48
N THR A 200 34.58 17.03 -7.20
CA THR A 200 34.90 17.52 -5.85
C THR A 200 33.93 18.62 -5.37
N THR A 201 33.44 19.45 -6.27
CA THR A 201 32.33 20.39 -5.99
C THR A 201 30.99 19.64 -6.05
N VAL A 202 30.31 19.52 -4.90
CA VAL A 202 29.13 18.63 -4.74
C VAL A 202 27.93 19.40 -4.17
N PRO A 203 26.76 19.41 -4.83
CA PRO A 203 25.53 19.95 -4.25
C PRO A 203 25.06 19.18 -3.00
N ARG A 204 24.73 19.88 -1.90
CA ARG A 204 24.34 19.31 -0.58
C ARG A 204 23.04 18.48 -0.53
N SER A 205 22.47 18.13 -1.68
CA SER A 205 21.33 17.20 -1.80
C SER A 205 21.61 16.10 -2.83
N THR A 206 22.90 15.84 -3.10
CA THR A 206 23.41 14.85 -4.06
C THR A 206 24.61 14.12 -3.45
N PRO A 207 24.93 12.90 -3.91
CA PRO A 207 26.09 12.18 -3.40
C PRO A 207 27.38 12.53 -4.13
N LEU A 208 28.49 12.57 -3.38
CA LEU A 208 29.83 12.36 -3.91
C LEU A 208 29.89 10.96 -4.53
N ILE A 209 30.20 10.89 -5.83
CA ILE A 209 30.30 9.62 -6.58
C ILE A 209 31.77 9.24 -6.70
N VAL A 210 32.09 8.00 -6.29
CA VAL A 210 33.43 7.43 -6.43
C VAL A 210 33.32 6.06 -7.11
N THR A 211 34.12 5.85 -8.15
CA THR A 211 34.12 4.61 -8.94
C THR A 211 35.37 3.80 -8.62
N LEU A 212 35.20 2.60 -8.08
CA LEU A 212 36.28 1.61 -7.97
C LEU A 212 36.43 0.94 -9.34
N VAL A 213 37.61 1.05 -9.95
CA VAL A 213 37.93 0.49 -11.26
C VAL A 213 39.10 -0.49 -11.19
N ASN A 214 39.09 -1.47 -12.07
CA ASN A 214 40.21 -2.37 -12.31
C ASN A 214 41.29 -1.63 -13.14
N LYS A 215 42.53 -1.55 -12.66
CA LYS A 215 43.62 -0.84 -13.36
C LYS A 215 44.00 -1.48 -14.71
N LYS A 216 43.65 -2.75 -14.96
CA LYS A 216 44.04 -3.48 -16.18
C LYS A 216 42.93 -3.61 -17.22
N SER A 217 41.65 -3.62 -16.83
CA SER A 217 40.50 -3.60 -17.77
C SER A 217 39.73 -2.27 -17.81
N GLY A 218 40.04 -1.30 -16.94
CA GLY A 218 39.31 -0.03 -16.81
C GLY A 218 37.89 -0.15 -16.23
N ALA A 219 37.31 -1.36 -16.24
CA ALA A 219 35.95 -1.64 -15.83
C ALA A 219 35.68 -1.37 -14.34
N GLY A 220 34.46 -0.94 -14.03
CA GLY A 220 33.97 -0.73 -12.67
C GLY A 220 33.79 -2.04 -11.91
N ILE A 221 34.23 -2.08 -10.65
CA ILE A 221 34.20 -3.29 -9.82
C ILE A 221 32.98 -3.25 -8.89
N ALA A 222 31.96 -4.06 -9.19
CA ALA A 222 30.70 -4.12 -8.46
C ALA A 222 30.75 -4.91 -7.13
N GLY A 223 29.84 -4.58 -6.22
CA GLY A 223 29.59 -5.32 -4.97
C GLY A 223 30.70 -5.24 -3.91
N LYS A 224 31.67 -4.32 -4.03
CA LYS A 224 32.79 -4.19 -3.08
C LYS A 224 32.60 -3.01 -2.14
N LYS A 225 32.90 -3.21 -0.85
CA LYS A 225 32.78 -2.17 0.18
C LYS A 225 33.98 -1.23 0.13
N ILE A 226 33.74 0.06 -0.09
CA ILE A 226 34.73 1.15 -0.02
C ILE A 226 34.56 1.86 1.33
N LYS A 227 35.66 2.10 2.05
CA LYS A 227 35.71 2.94 3.25
C LYS A 227 35.87 4.41 2.84
N PHE A 228 35.01 5.28 3.36
CA PHE A 228 35.14 6.73 3.31
C PHE A 228 35.41 7.21 4.74
N ARG A 229 36.59 7.78 5.00
CA ARG A 229 36.99 8.36 6.29
C ARG A 229 37.07 9.88 6.12
N ILE A 230 36.36 10.65 6.96
CA ILE A 230 36.37 12.11 6.92
C ILE A 230 37.10 12.60 8.18
N PRO A 231 38.39 12.99 8.10
CA PRO A 231 39.16 13.39 9.27
C PRO A 231 38.52 14.56 10.02
N THR A 232 38.06 15.57 9.27
CA THR A 232 37.59 16.88 9.76
C THR A 232 36.21 16.87 10.43
N PHE A 233 35.62 15.69 10.68
CA PHE A 233 34.37 15.53 11.44
C PHE A 233 34.51 14.30 12.36
N GLY A 234 35.30 14.40 13.43
CA GLY A 234 35.54 13.29 14.37
C GLY A 234 35.98 11.99 13.69
N ASN A 235 36.88 12.07 12.70
CA ASN A 235 37.41 10.91 11.95
C ASN A 235 36.36 9.99 11.27
N LYS A 236 35.11 10.47 11.12
CA LYS A 236 33.92 9.64 10.87
C LYS A 236 34.03 8.76 9.62
N THR A 237 33.64 7.50 9.78
CA THR A 237 33.84 6.43 8.78
C THR A 237 32.52 5.87 8.25
N TYR A 238 32.43 5.71 6.93
CA TYR A 238 31.33 5.05 6.23
C TYR A 238 31.85 3.90 5.36
N LYS A 239 31.16 2.75 5.33
CA LYS A 239 31.51 1.59 4.47
C LYS A 239 30.39 1.38 3.44
N ILE A 240 30.61 1.76 2.17
CA ILE A 240 29.58 1.80 1.12
C ILE A 240 29.91 0.78 0.02
N ALA A 241 28.95 -0.06 -0.37
CA ALA A 241 29.11 -1.01 -1.46
C ALA A 241 28.99 -0.35 -2.85
N THR A 242 29.75 -0.83 -3.83
CA THR A 242 29.67 -0.38 -5.22
C THR A 242 28.50 -1.01 -5.98
N ASN A 243 27.82 -0.22 -6.80
CA ASN A 243 26.79 -0.70 -7.74
C ASN A 243 27.40 -1.45 -8.95
N SER A 244 26.55 -1.90 -9.87
CA SER A 244 26.94 -2.59 -11.12
C SER A 244 27.92 -1.82 -12.00
N LYS A 245 27.96 -0.48 -11.93
CA LYS A 245 28.92 0.39 -12.63
C LYS A 245 30.19 0.68 -11.81
N GLY A 246 30.42 -0.04 -10.71
CA GLY A 246 31.56 0.15 -9.80
C GLY A 246 31.46 1.39 -8.89
N GLN A 247 30.29 2.05 -8.81
CA GLN A 247 30.13 3.33 -8.12
C GLN A 247 29.59 3.17 -6.70
N ALA A 248 30.28 3.79 -5.74
CA ALA A 248 29.73 4.11 -4.41
C ALA A 248 29.28 5.58 -4.37
N LYS A 249 28.31 5.87 -3.49
CA LYS A 249 27.62 7.17 -3.40
C LYS A 249 27.53 7.63 -1.94
N LEU A 250 28.39 8.57 -1.53
CA LEU A 250 28.37 9.18 -0.20
C LEU A 250 27.54 10.47 -0.23
N PHE A 251 26.41 10.51 0.48
CA PHE A 251 25.58 11.73 0.53
C PHE A 251 26.27 12.85 1.33
N VAL A 252 26.37 14.03 0.71
CA VAL A 252 26.98 15.22 1.32
C VAL A 252 25.88 16.19 1.74
N THR A 253 25.88 16.62 3.00
CA THR A 253 24.88 17.54 3.56
C THR A 253 25.47 18.76 4.28
N THR A 254 26.70 18.65 4.81
CA THR A 254 27.40 19.73 5.53
C THR A 254 27.61 20.99 4.69
N LYS A 255 27.67 22.15 5.34
CA LYS A 255 28.07 23.43 4.71
C LYS A 255 29.59 23.58 4.57
N LYS A 256 30.35 23.04 5.54
CA LYS A 256 31.82 23.20 5.64
C LYS A 256 32.51 22.34 4.57
N ASN A 257 33.59 22.86 3.98
CA ASN A 257 34.48 22.05 3.15
C ASN A 257 35.12 20.95 4.00
N PHE A 258 35.47 19.81 3.40
CA PHE A 258 36.11 18.71 4.12
C PHE A 258 37.04 17.90 3.22
N SER A 259 38.06 17.27 3.81
CA SER A 259 38.81 16.22 3.12
C SER A 259 38.22 14.84 3.42
N VAL A 260 38.23 13.95 2.44
CA VAL A 260 37.81 12.55 2.60
C VAL A 260 38.90 11.63 2.06
N VAL A 261 39.31 10.68 2.90
CA VAL A 261 40.21 9.59 2.52
C VAL A 261 39.34 8.39 2.17
N ILE A 262 39.45 7.93 0.93
CA ILE A 262 38.59 6.91 0.34
C ILE A 262 39.46 5.70 0.01
N SER A 263 39.17 4.54 0.60
CA SER A 263 40.00 3.35 0.44
C SER A 263 39.20 2.07 0.20
N TYR A 264 39.79 1.17 -0.58
CA TYR A 264 39.36 -0.21 -0.78
C TYR A 264 40.47 -1.13 -0.27
N ALA A 265 40.12 -2.06 0.62
CA ALA A 265 41.08 -2.94 1.29
C ALA A 265 41.68 -4.03 0.39
N GLY A 266 41.16 -4.22 -0.83
CA GLY A 266 41.49 -5.35 -1.67
C GLY A 266 40.71 -6.62 -1.30
N ASN A 267 41.19 -7.75 -1.79
CA ASN A 267 40.93 -9.12 -1.35
C ASN A 267 42.02 -10.02 -1.97
N ASP A 268 41.84 -11.35 -2.01
CA ASP A 268 42.80 -12.27 -2.64
C ASP A 268 43.11 -11.91 -4.10
N ASN A 269 42.08 -11.45 -4.81
CA ASN A 269 42.06 -11.28 -6.27
C ASN A 269 42.38 -9.86 -6.74
N LEU A 270 42.24 -8.88 -5.86
CA LEU A 270 42.39 -7.45 -6.13
C LEU A 270 43.28 -6.80 -5.08
N TYR A 271 44.26 -6.00 -5.49
CA TYR A 271 45.07 -5.22 -4.55
C TYR A 271 44.26 -4.11 -3.87
N LYS A 272 44.77 -3.62 -2.73
CA LYS A 272 44.25 -2.43 -2.03
C LYS A 272 44.50 -1.16 -2.86
N SER A 273 43.64 -0.15 -2.70
CA SER A 273 43.83 1.19 -3.27
C SER A 273 43.25 2.27 -2.37
N SER A 274 43.88 3.44 -2.33
CA SER A 274 43.42 4.60 -1.56
C SER A 274 43.50 5.87 -2.41
N THR A 275 42.72 6.89 -2.07
CA THR A 275 42.82 8.26 -2.60
C THR A 275 42.34 9.27 -1.55
N LYS A 276 42.80 10.51 -1.62
CA LYS A 276 42.30 11.64 -0.82
C LYS A 276 41.64 12.65 -1.75
N ALA A 277 40.48 13.17 -1.38
CA ALA A 277 39.80 14.23 -2.12
C ALA A 277 39.36 15.34 -1.18
N TYR A 278 39.41 16.59 -1.66
CA TYR A 278 38.85 17.75 -0.96
C TYR A 278 37.49 18.08 -1.57
N VAL A 279 36.45 18.20 -0.75
CA VAL A 279 35.05 18.35 -1.19
C VAL A 279 34.55 19.75 -0.83
N LYS A 280 33.94 20.43 -1.81
CA LYS A 280 33.38 21.79 -1.71
C LYS A 280 31.84 21.74 -1.79
N PRO A 281 31.09 21.80 -0.67
CA PRO A 281 29.63 21.57 -0.67
C PRO A 281 28.80 22.81 -1.05
N ILE A 282 28.27 22.84 -2.28
CA ILE A 282 27.49 23.97 -2.80
C ILE A 282 25.97 23.81 -2.56
N LYS A 283 25.22 24.92 -2.65
CA LYS A 283 23.76 24.88 -2.67
C LYS A 283 23.27 24.19 -3.95
N CYS A 284 22.24 23.36 -3.84
CA CYS A 284 21.64 22.70 -5.01
C CYS A 284 20.73 23.67 -5.78
N LYS A 285 20.99 23.89 -7.08
CA LYS A 285 20.11 24.68 -7.96
C LYS A 285 18.73 24.01 -8.06
N THR A 286 17.66 24.81 -7.99
CA THR A 286 16.27 24.36 -8.13
C THR A 286 15.56 25.04 -9.31
N SER A 287 14.52 24.39 -9.81
CA SER A 287 13.62 24.92 -10.84
C SER A 287 12.16 24.73 -10.43
N LEU A 288 11.31 25.61 -10.97
CA LEU A 288 9.87 25.61 -10.78
C LEU A 288 9.18 25.40 -12.13
N SER A 289 8.17 24.53 -12.16
CA SER A 289 7.22 24.41 -13.27
C SER A 289 5.81 24.21 -12.73
N TYR A 290 4.79 24.28 -13.59
CA TYR A 290 3.38 24.13 -13.21
C TYR A 290 2.61 23.29 -14.24
N SER A 291 1.38 22.91 -13.94
CA SER A 291 0.64 21.86 -14.66
C SER A 291 -0.07 22.30 -15.94
N SER A 292 -0.50 23.57 -16.05
CA SER A 292 -1.22 24.11 -17.23
C SER A 292 -1.24 25.65 -17.20
N THR A 293 -1.60 26.29 -18.31
CA THR A 293 -1.95 27.72 -18.41
C THR A 293 -3.46 27.98 -18.44
N SER A 294 -4.31 26.96 -18.63
CA SER A 294 -5.77 27.02 -18.40
C SER A 294 -6.28 25.78 -17.65
N LEU A 295 -7.36 25.93 -16.86
CA LEU A 295 -8.09 24.83 -16.23
C LEU A 295 -9.56 25.20 -15.95
N LYS A 296 -10.40 24.20 -15.70
CA LYS A 296 -11.79 24.39 -15.26
C LYS A 296 -11.92 24.36 -13.74
N TYR A 297 -12.78 25.21 -13.19
CA TYR A 297 -12.89 25.39 -11.74
C TYR A 297 -13.19 24.07 -11.00
N GLY A 298 -12.37 23.79 -9.99
CA GLY A 298 -12.43 22.56 -9.20
C GLY A 298 -11.38 21.51 -9.59
N GLU A 299 -10.63 21.72 -10.68
CA GLU A 299 -9.40 21.01 -11.04
C GLU A 299 -8.19 21.54 -10.24
N ASP A 300 -7.16 20.71 -10.07
CA ASP A 300 -5.99 21.04 -9.26
C ASP A 300 -4.91 21.77 -10.09
N PHE A 301 -4.62 23.04 -9.79
CA PHE A 301 -3.41 23.71 -10.27
C PHE A 301 -2.19 23.22 -9.48
N VAL A 302 -1.23 22.58 -10.14
CA VAL A 302 -0.11 21.93 -9.46
C VAL A 302 1.22 22.58 -9.83
N VAL A 303 1.92 23.10 -8.83
CA VAL A 303 3.31 23.59 -8.94
C VAL A 303 4.28 22.48 -8.56
N HIS A 304 5.37 22.35 -9.30
CA HIS A 304 6.43 21.38 -9.11
C HIS A 304 7.74 22.11 -8.78
N LEU A 305 8.38 21.78 -7.65
CA LEU A 305 9.72 22.22 -7.30
C LEU A 305 10.71 21.06 -7.44
N LYS A 306 11.65 21.18 -8.38
CA LYS A 306 12.66 20.18 -8.70
C LYS A 306 14.07 20.71 -8.41
N LYS A 307 15.02 19.79 -8.23
CA LYS A 307 16.46 20.07 -8.34
C LYS A 307 16.84 20.13 -9.83
N SER A 308 18.01 20.69 -10.12
CA SER A 308 18.61 20.69 -11.47
C SER A 308 18.81 19.30 -12.12
N ASN A 309 18.83 18.21 -11.35
CA ASN A 309 18.85 16.83 -11.88
C ASN A 309 17.45 16.18 -11.99
N GLY A 310 16.38 16.98 -11.92
CA GLY A 310 14.99 16.50 -11.99
C GLY A 310 14.40 15.96 -10.68
N ASP A 311 15.23 15.66 -9.66
CA ASP A 311 14.77 15.16 -8.36
C ASP A 311 13.72 16.09 -7.70
N PRO A 312 12.69 15.54 -7.04
CA PRO A 312 11.74 16.34 -6.27
C PRO A 312 12.36 16.99 -5.02
N VAL A 313 12.09 18.29 -4.80
CA VAL A 313 12.46 19.00 -3.57
C VAL A 313 11.30 18.89 -2.57
N LYS A 314 11.45 17.95 -1.62
CA LYS A 314 10.37 17.50 -0.72
C LYS A 314 10.22 18.38 0.52
N ASN A 315 8.99 18.56 1.00
CA ASN A 315 8.64 19.18 2.28
C ASN A 315 9.16 20.62 2.46
N LYS A 316 9.25 21.43 1.39
CA LYS A 316 9.73 22.83 1.44
C LYS A 316 8.60 23.84 1.22
N LYS A 317 8.74 25.00 1.86
CA LYS A 317 7.80 26.14 1.75
C LYS A 317 7.86 26.72 0.33
N LEU A 318 6.71 26.84 -0.31
CA LEU A 318 6.50 27.50 -1.60
C LEU A 318 5.58 28.70 -1.36
N ILE A 319 5.83 29.82 -2.02
CA ILE A 319 5.01 31.03 -1.95
C ILE A 319 4.39 31.24 -3.33
N VAL A 320 3.07 31.45 -3.38
CA VAL A 320 2.34 31.77 -4.62
C VAL A 320 1.50 33.02 -4.37
N LYS A 321 1.92 34.17 -4.91
CA LYS A 321 1.14 35.42 -4.85
C LYS A 321 0.36 35.61 -6.15
N VAL A 322 -0.96 35.57 -6.07
CA VAL A 322 -1.88 35.94 -7.16
C VAL A 322 -2.02 37.46 -7.14
N THR A 323 -1.24 38.15 -7.97
CA THR A 323 -1.04 39.61 -7.84
C THR A 323 -2.30 40.39 -8.13
N ASN A 324 -3.06 40.02 -9.17
CA ASN A 324 -4.32 40.68 -9.54
C ASN A 324 -5.53 40.30 -8.66
N LYS A 325 -5.31 39.62 -7.53
CA LYS A 325 -6.29 39.38 -6.45
C LYS A 325 -5.70 39.68 -5.05
N ASN A 326 -4.46 40.17 -4.97
CA ASN A 326 -3.64 40.35 -3.76
C ASN A 326 -3.54 39.14 -2.78
N VAL A 327 -3.89 37.92 -3.21
CA VAL A 327 -3.84 36.72 -2.36
C VAL A 327 -2.44 36.09 -2.37
N THR A 328 -1.93 35.69 -1.20
CA THR A 328 -0.66 34.96 -1.07
C THR A 328 -0.86 33.62 -0.37
N TYR A 329 -0.54 32.52 -1.07
CA TYR A 329 -0.57 31.16 -0.52
C TYR A 329 0.82 30.74 -0.04
N ASN A 330 0.91 30.34 1.23
CA ASN A 330 2.10 29.71 1.82
C ASN A 330 1.89 28.18 1.80
N LEU A 331 2.41 27.52 0.77
CA LEU A 331 2.21 26.09 0.49
C LEU A 331 3.44 25.26 0.91
N LYS A 332 3.31 23.93 0.93
CA LYS A 332 4.42 23.01 1.22
C LYS A 332 4.45 21.88 0.19
N THR A 333 5.62 21.61 -0.39
CA THR A 333 5.78 20.54 -1.38
C THR A 333 5.68 19.16 -0.73
N ASN A 334 5.02 18.21 -1.40
CA ASN A 334 4.87 16.84 -0.94
C ASN A 334 6.12 15.97 -1.22
N SER A 335 6.01 14.66 -0.98
CA SER A 335 7.07 13.67 -1.22
C SER A 335 7.53 13.56 -2.69
N ASN A 336 6.76 14.10 -3.63
CA ASN A 336 7.02 14.14 -5.07
C ASN A 336 7.33 15.56 -5.56
N GLY A 337 7.63 16.51 -4.66
CA GLY A 337 7.99 17.89 -5.00
C GLY A 337 6.81 18.73 -5.50
N LYS A 338 5.58 18.22 -5.43
CA LYS A 338 4.37 18.90 -5.91
C LYS A 338 3.67 19.68 -4.79
N ALA A 339 3.09 20.83 -5.10
CA ALA A 339 2.18 21.59 -4.25
C ALA A 339 0.94 21.98 -5.06
N ILE A 340 -0.26 21.80 -4.50
CA ILE A 340 -1.52 22.19 -5.14
C ILE A 340 -1.88 23.60 -4.66
N VAL A 341 -2.23 24.49 -5.59
CA VAL A 341 -2.63 25.87 -5.28
C VAL A 341 -4.16 25.94 -5.14
N PRO A 342 -4.71 26.45 -4.02
CA PRO A 342 -6.15 26.58 -3.85
C PRO A 342 -6.77 27.63 -4.78
N ILE A 343 -7.26 27.22 -5.95
CA ILE A 343 -7.95 28.12 -6.89
C ILE A 343 -9.32 28.54 -6.31
N LYS A 344 -9.56 29.85 -6.20
CA LYS A 344 -10.77 30.46 -5.61
C LYS A 344 -11.52 31.43 -6.55
N TYR A 345 -10.92 31.82 -7.67
CA TYR A 345 -11.40 32.88 -8.56
C TYR A 345 -11.42 32.37 -10.00
N LEU A 346 -12.30 32.95 -10.83
CA LEU A 346 -12.34 32.72 -12.27
C LEU A 346 -11.58 33.82 -13.03
N GLY A 347 -11.41 33.61 -14.34
CA GLY A 347 -10.67 34.48 -15.25
C GLY A 347 -9.16 34.32 -15.10
N THR A 348 -8.40 35.21 -15.73
CA THR A 348 -6.93 35.15 -15.73
C THR A 348 -6.36 35.55 -14.37
N LEU A 349 -5.62 34.64 -13.74
CA LEU A 349 -4.95 34.82 -12.46
C LEU A 349 -3.44 35.00 -12.71
N LYS A 350 -2.94 36.22 -12.54
CA LYS A 350 -1.52 36.53 -12.71
C LYS A 350 -0.75 36.13 -11.45
N MET A 351 0.14 35.16 -11.53
CA MET A 351 0.83 34.56 -10.37
C MET A 351 2.34 34.81 -10.39
N LYS A 352 2.89 35.22 -9.24
CA LYS A 352 4.31 35.14 -8.91
C LYS A 352 4.52 33.93 -7.99
N ILE A 353 5.21 32.90 -8.50
CA ILE A 353 5.50 31.64 -7.81
C ILE A 353 6.97 31.67 -7.38
N SER A 354 7.28 31.50 -6.10
CA SER A 354 8.65 31.50 -5.60
C SER A 354 8.94 30.45 -4.54
N PHE A 355 10.15 29.91 -4.59
CA PHE A 355 10.79 29.15 -3.54
C PHE A 355 11.95 30.00 -3.01
N PRO A 356 11.93 30.45 -1.73
CA PRO A 356 12.92 31.39 -1.20
C PRO A 356 14.33 30.80 -1.05
N GLY A 357 14.54 29.53 -1.37
CA GLY A 357 15.78 28.82 -1.07
C GLY A 357 15.86 28.42 0.40
N ASN A 358 17.02 27.92 0.81
CA ASN A 358 17.49 27.87 2.20
C ASN A 358 19.01 27.66 2.21
N ASP A 359 19.56 27.02 3.24
CA ASP A 359 20.96 26.56 3.23
C ASP A 359 21.27 25.57 2.10
N MET A 360 20.39 24.59 1.88
CA MET A 360 20.65 23.42 1.04
C MET A 360 20.36 23.66 -0.43
N PHE A 361 19.45 24.60 -0.72
CA PHE A 361 18.91 24.86 -2.05
C PHE A 361 18.98 26.36 -2.39
N VAL A 362 19.30 26.66 -3.65
CA VAL A 362 19.26 28.02 -4.20
C VAL A 362 17.79 28.48 -4.31
N LYS A 363 17.53 29.78 -4.19
CA LYS A 363 16.20 30.35 -4.46
C LYS A 363 15.82 30.21 -5.94
N SER A 364 14.53 30.07 -6.23
CA SER A 364 14.01 30.02 -7.61
C SER A 364 12.61 30.63 -7.68
N SER A 365 12.25 31.19 -8.83
CA SER A 365 10.93 31.81 -9.05
C SER A 365 10.51 31.68 -10.51
N THR A 366 9.20 31.66 -10.74
CA THR A 366 8.59 31.79 -12.08
C THR A 366 7.34 32.66 -12.01
N LYS A 367 6.93 33.22 -13.15
CA LYS A 367 5.58 33.76 -13.33
C LYS A 367 4.68 32.67 -13.92
N ALA A 368 3.37 32.80 -13.75
CA ALA A 368 2.37 32.00 -14.43
C ALA A 368 1.08 32.82 -14.55
N ASP A 369 0.59 33.02 -15.76
CA ASP A 369 -0.75 33.57 -15.97
C ASP A 369 -1.68 32.38 -16.26
N LEU A 370 -2.62 32.13 -15.34
CA LEU A 370 -3.50 30.97 -15.36
C LEU A 370 -4.94 31.41 -15.63
N THR A 371 -5.50 31.03 -16.78
CA THR A 371 -6.93 31.19 -17.04
C THR A 371 -7.73 30.14 -16.25
N VAL A 372 -8.78 30.58 -15.56
CA VAL A 372 -9.68 29.69 -14.82
C VAL A 372 -11.11 29.85 -15.33
N GLU A 373 -11.56 28.86 -16.08
CA GLU A 373 -12.92 28.76 -16.61
C GLU A 373 -13.89 28.14 -15.60
N LYS A 374 -15.20 28.19 -15.90
CA LYS A 374 -16.21 27.53 -15.07
C LYS A 374 -16.04 26.01 -15.07
N GLY A 375 -16.35 25.40 -13.93
CA GLY A 375 -16.32 23.95 -13.77
C GLY A 375 -17.53 23.30 -14.44
N SER A 376 -17.33 22.58 -15.53
CA SER A 376 -18.42 21.85 -16.18
C SER A 376 -18.90 20.70 -15.30
N THR A 377 -20.22 20.46 -15.25
CA THR A 377 -20.85 19.53 -14.31
C THR A 377 -21.51 18.33 -14.99
N LYS A 378 -21.68 17.24 -14.23
CA LYS A 378 -22.35 16.02 -14.69
C LYS A 378 -23.22 15.45 -13.58
N ILE A 379 -24.47 15.17 -13.93
CA ILE A 379 -25.44 14.44 -13.11
C ILE A 379 -25.42 12.96 -13.53
N LYS A 380 -25.56 12.04 -12.57
CA LYS A 380 -25.87 10.63 -12.83
C LYS A 380 -26.88 10.08 -11.82
N GLY A 381 -27.86 9.31 -12.29
CA GLY A 381 -28.66 8.40 -11.46
C GLY A 381 -27.85 7.20 -10.94
N SER A 382 -28.44 6.41 -10.05
CA SER A 382 -27.79 5.21 -9.51
C SER A 382 -27.90 4.05 -10.49
N ASP A 383 -29.13 3.58 -10.71
CA ASP A 383 -29.52 2.36 -11.43
C ASP A 383 -30.83 2.64 -12.17
N ASP A 384 -30.99 2.09 -13.38
CA ASP A 384 -32.17 2.35 -14.24
C ASP A 384 -33.43 1.61 -13.75
N SER A 385 -33.28 0.70 -12.77
CA SER A 385 -34.37 0.04 -12.05
C SER A 385 -34.19 0.14 -10.54
N VAL A 386 -35.25 0.49 -9.81
CA VAL A 386 -35.24 0.71 -8.35
C VAL A 386 -36.37 -0.07 -7.69
N GLY A 387 -36.09 -0.72 -6.55
CA GLY A 387 -37.12 -1.42 -5.78
C GLY A 387 -38.18 -0.48 -5.22
N LYS A 388 -39.45 -0.89 -5.18
CA LYS A 388 -40.50 -0.15 -4.45
C LYS A 388 -40.08 0.06 -2.99
N GLY A 389 -40.22 1.28 -2.50
CA GLY A 389 -39.77 1.68 -1.16
C GLY A 389 -38.29 2.09 -1.06
N PHE A 390 -37.48 1.90 -2.10
CA PHE A 390 -36.04 2.19 -2.07
C PHE A 390 -35.72 3.61 -2.54
N ASN A 391 -34.52 4.09 -2.20
CA ASN A 391 -34.01 5.37 -2.67
C ASN A 391 -33.36 5.23 -4.06
N TYR A 392 -33.83 6.00 -5.04
CA TYR A 392 -33.03 6.36 -6.21
C TYR A 392 -32.03 7.43 -5.80
N TYR A 393 -30.74 7.23 -6.07
CA TYR A 393 -29.69 8.19 -5.72
C TYR A 393 -29.20 8.95 -6.95
N ILE A 394 -29.28 10.28 -6.88
CA ILE A 394 -28.80 11.19 -7.91
C ILE A 394 -27.50 11.82 -7.41
N THR A 395 -26.46 11.82 -8.25
CA THR A 395 -25.12 12.28 -7.90
C THR A 395 -24.67 13.38 -8.85
N LEU A 396 -24.30 14.55 -8.29
CA LEU A 396 -23.74 15.71 -9.01
C LEU A 396 -22.23 15.79 -8.79
N LYS A 397 -21.47 15.89 -9.89
CA LYS A 397 -20.00 16.00 -9.91
C LYS A 397 -19.53 17.07 -10.91
N ASN A 398 -18.27 17.49 -10.81
CA ASN A 398 -17.58 18.23 -11.88
C ASN A 398 -16.87 17.30 -12.88
N SER A 399 -16.25 17.88 -13.92
CA SER A 399 -15.34 17.23 -14.88
C SER A 399 -14.37 16.25 -14.23
N ALA A 400 -13.66 16.69 -13.19
CA ALA A 400 -12.69 15.91 -12.41
C ALA A 400 -13.30 14.82 -11.52
N GLY A 401 -14.61 14.53 -11.64
CA GLY A 401 -15.30 13.50 -10.87
C GLY A 401 -15.51 13.82 -9.39
N LYS A 402 -15.19 15.05 -8.96
CA LYS A 402 -15.29 15.54 -7.58
C LYS A 402 -16.75 15.81 -7.24
N ALA A 403 -17.17 15.33 -6.08
CA ALA A 403 -18.51 15.55 -5.54
C ALA A 403 -18.80 17.04 -5.33
N LEU A 404 -19.95 17.52 -5.82
CA LEU A 404 -20.42 18.89 -5.59
C LEU A 404 -21.49 18.91 -4.50
N ALA A 405 -21.04 19.11 -3.27
CA ALA A 405 -21.89 19.22 -2.08
C ALA A 405 -22.55 20.62 -1.97
N ASN A 406 -23.63 20.68 -1.20
CA ASN A 406 -24.41 21.89 -0.87
C ASN A 406 -24.87 22.66 -2.12
N LYS A 407 -25.34 21.92 -3.13
CA LYS A 407 -25.98 22.43 -4.36
C LYS A 407 -27.44 22.01 -4.39
N LYS A 408 -28.35 22.96 -4.59
CA LYS A 408 -29.74 22.67 -4.96
C LYS A 408 -29.73 21.98 -6.33
N VAL A 409 -30.44 20.88 -6.47
CA VAL A 409 -30.78 20.28 -7.77
C VAL A 409 -32.28 20.04 -7.81
N THR A 410 -32.86 20.27 -8.97
CA THR A 410 -34.31 20.19 -9.21
C THR A 410 -34.60 18.84 -9.86
N ILE A 411 -35.61 18.13 -9.35
CA ILE A 411 -35.97 16.77 -9.78
C ILE A 411 -37.45 16.77 -10.14
N THR A 412 -37.80 16.56 -11.40
CA THR A 412 -39.19 16.35 -11.84
C THR A 412 -39.39 14.86 -12.09
N PHE A 413 -40.36 14.27 -11.39
CA PHE A 413 -40.69 12.84 -11.42
C PHE A 413 -42.20 12.66 -11.24
N ASN A 414 -42.86 11.95 -12.18
CA ASN A 414 -44.32 11.78 -12.19
C ASN A 414 -45.02 13.14 -11.96
N ASP A 415 -44.66 14.11 -12.79
CA ASP A 415 -45.23 15.48 -12.84
C ASP A 415 -45.07 16.32 -11.57
N LYS A 416 -44.35 15.80 -10.57
CA LYS A 416 -44.04 16.47 -9.30
C LYS A 416 -42.58 16.90 -9.28
N THR A 417 -42.35 18.18 -8.95
CA THR A 417 -41.01 18.79 -8.91
C THR A 417 -40.52 18.94 -7.47
N PHE A 418 -39.32 18.46 -7.20
CA PHE A 418 -38.67 18.44 -5.89
C PHE A 418 -37.30 19.13 -5.95
N THR A 419 -37.10 20.18 -5.15
CA THR A 419 -35.79 20.81 -4.99
C THR A 419 -35.05 20.17 -3.80
N LYS A 420 -33.90 19.54 -4.03
CA LYS A 420 -33.10 18.88 -2.98
C LYS A 420 -31.65 19.38 -2.97
N THR A 421 -31.06 19.49 -1.78
CA THR A 421 -29.67 19.92 -1.61
C THR A 421 -28.72 18.72 -1.49
N THR A 422 -27.68 18.68 -2.32
CA THR A 422 -26.67 17.61 -2.32
C THR A 422 -25.88 17.53 -1.02
N ASN A 423 -25.71 16.32 -0.51
CA ASN A 423 -24.90 16.03 0.67
C ASN A 423 -23.38 16.07 0.38
N SER A 424 -22.55 15.76 1.39
CA SER A 424 -21.08 15.75 1.28
C SER A 424 -20.48 14.80 0.23
N LYS A 425 -21.26 13.84 -0.30
CA LYS A 425 -20.88 12.97 -1.43
C LYS A 425 -21.35 13.51 -2.79
N GLY A 426 -21.96 14.70 -2.81
CA GLY A 426 -22.61 15.27 -3.99
C GLY A 426 -23.94 14.59 -4.32
N GLN A 427 -24.59 13.94 -3.35
CA GLN A 427 -25.75 13.08 -3.59
C GLN A 427 -27.05 13.63 -2.99
N VAL A 428 -28.16 13.41 -3.69
CA VAL A 428 -29.54 13.53 -3.18
C VAL A 428 -30.26 12.19 -3.39
N SER A 429 -31.38 11.98 -2.71
CA SER A 429 -32.23 10.80 -2.90
C SER A 429 -33.71 11.13 -3.01
N LEU A 430 -34.42 10.32 -3.80
CA LEU A 430 -35.88 10.29 -3.92
C LEU A 430 -36.34 8.86 -3.62
N GLN A 431 -37.33 8.71 -2.73
CA GLN A 431 -37.84 7.39 -2.34
C GLN A 431 -38.95 6.95 -3.31
N MET A 432 -38.81 5.75 -3.86
CA MET A 432 -39.69 5.22 -4.91
C MET A 432 -40.88 4.46 -4.32
N ASN A 433 -41.79 5.20 -3.68
CA ASN A 433 -42.99 4.67 -3.01
C ASN A 433 -44.22 4.52 -3.94
N TYR A 434 -44.00 4.45 -5.26
CA TYR A 434 -45.06 4.48 -6.28
C TYR A 434 -45.53 3.07 -6.68
N LYS A 435 -46.43 2.96 -7.66
CA LYS A 435 -46.79 1.69 -8.30
C LYS A 435 -45.59 1.14 -9.10
N LEU A 436 -45.62 -0.14 -9.45
CA LEU A 436 -44.63 -0.72 -10.37
C LEU A 436 -44.89 -0.18 -11.78
N GLY A 437 -43.82 0.16 -12.51
CA GLY A 437 -43.94 0.82 -13.80
C GLY A 437 -42.65 1.53 -14.22
N THR A 438 -42.64 2.13 -15.41
CA THR A 438 -41.53 2.93 -15.91
C THR A 438 -41.94 4.40 -15.90
N TYR A 439 -41.14 5.26 -15.25
CA TYR A 439 -41.46 6.66 -15.05
C TYR A 439 -40.35 7.56 -15.62
N PRO A 440 -40.68 8.65 -16.35
CA PRO A 440 -39.69 9.64 -16.73
C PRO A 440 -39.16 10.37 -15.48
N ILE A 441 -37.86 10.63 -15.47
CA ILE A 441 -37.21 11.50 -14.50
C ILE A 441 -36.33 12.51 -15.22
N VAL A 442 -36.62 13.79 -14.97
CA VAL A 442 -35.79 14.91 -15.38
C VAL A 442 -35.14 15.46 -14.12
N VAL A 443 -33.83 15.71 -14.17
CA VAL A 443 -33.19 16.47 -13.09
C VAL A 443 -32.23 17.50 -13.68
N SER A 444 -32.34 18.73 -13.19
CA SER A 444 -31.45 19.84 -13.55
C SER A 444 -30.57 20.25 -12.38
N TYR A 445 -29.40 20.75 -12.74
CA TYR A 445 -28.60 21.60 -11.90
C TYR A 445 -28.31 22.87 -12.70
N ASP A 446 -28.74 24.03 -12.22
CA ASP A 446 -28.78 25.25 -13.02
C ASP A 446 -27.43 26.02 -13.01
N GLY A 447 -26.39 25.41 -12.44
CA GLY A 447 -25.05 25.99 -12.33
C GLY A 447 -24.88 26.92 -11.12
N ASN A 448 -23.81 27.70 -11.13
CA ASN A 448 -23.60 28.89 -10.28
C ASN A 448 -22.44 29.71 -10.86
N LYS A 449 -22.01 30.79 -10.19
CA LYS A 449 -20.83 31.60 -10.56
C LYS A 449 -19.60 30.79 -10.98
N TYR A 450 -19.34 29.65 -10.34
CA TYR A 450 -18.15 28.81 -10.53
C TYR A 450 -18.36 27.56 -11.38
N TYR A 451 -19.61 27.14 -11.62
CA TYR A 451 -19.93 25.85 -12.23
C TYR A 451 -21.01 25.98 -13.30
N ASP A 452 -20.91 25.18 -14.36
CA ASP A 452 -21.91 25.13 -15.42
C ASP A 452 -23.14 24.34 -15.01
N SER A 453 -24.25 24.63 -15.68
CA SER A 453 -25.46 23.82 -15.57
C SER A 453 -25.25 22.43 -16.16
N SER A 454 -26.10 21.49 -15.76
CA SER A 454 -26.25 20.19 -16.42
C SER A 454 -27.65 19.64 -16.21
N LYS A 455 -28.10 18.81 -17.14
CA LYS A 455 -29.42 18.15 -17.10
C LYS A 455 -29.23 16.65 -17.33
N LEU A 456 -30.03 15.85 -16.63
CA LEU A 456 -30.26 14.44 -16.92
C LEU A 456 -31.73 14.28 -17.29
N SER A 457 -32.02 13.58 -18.38
CA SER A 457 -33.35 13.13 -18.75
C SER A 457 -33.24 11.63 -19.02
N THR A 458 -34.01 10.82 -18.30
CA THR A 458 -33.98 9.35 -18.44
C THR A 458 -35.28 8.75 -17.88
N ASN A 459 -35.46 7.44 -18.02
CA ASN A 459 -36.53 6.69 -17.39
C ASN A 459 -36.00 5.89 -16.19
N VAL A 460 -36.83 5.70 -15.16
CA VAL A 460 -36.55 4.82 -14.01
C VAL A 460 -37.68 3.81 -13.87
N LYS A 461 -37.33 2.53 -13.86
CA LYS A 461 -38.28 1.42 -13.70
C LYS A 461 -38.42 1.04 -12.23
N ILE A 462 -39.60 1.26 -11.66
CA ILE A 462 -39.94 0.80 -10.30
C ILE A 462 -40.33 -0.68 -10.37
N VAL A 463 -39.60 -1.51 -9.63
CA VAL A 463 -39.71 -2.98 -9.63
C VAL A 463 -39.91 -3.52 -8.21
N GLU A 464 -40.16 -4.83 -8.08
CA GLU A 464 -40.19 -5.48 -6.76
C GLU A 464 -38.88 -5.29 -5.99
N PRO A 465 -38.93 -4.98 -4.68
CA PRO A 465 -37.73 -4.74 -3.87
C PRO A 465 -36.86 -5.99 -3.83
N SER A 466 -35.58 -5.84 -4.17
CA SER A 466 -34.64 -6.96 -4.28
C SER A 466 -33.21 -6.52 -4.02
N ILE A 467 -32.37 -7.46 -3.58
CA ILE A 467 -30.94 -7.22 -3.30
C ILE A 467 -30.08 -8.06 -4.23
N SER A 468 -29.04 -7.45 -4.79
CA SER A 468 -28.10 -8.14 -5.65
C SER A 468 -27.19 -9.09 -4.85
N ILE A 469 -26.85 -10.23 -5.47
CA ILE A 469 -26.00 -11.27 -4.89
C ILE A 469 -24.67 -10.69 -4.36
N SER A 470 -24.10 -9.69 -5.04
CA SER A 470 -22.89 -8.98 -4.61
C SER A 470 -23.03 -8.23 -3.27
N LYS A 471 -24.20 -7.62 -3.02
CA LYS A 471 -24.50 -6.93 -1.76
C LYS A 471 -24.72 -7.94 -0.63
N ILE A 472 -25.43 -9.04 -0.91
CA ILE A 472 -25.65 -10.15 0.03
C ILE A 472 -24.32 -10.80 0.44
N ILE A 473 -23.41 -11.07 -0.52
CA ILE A 473 -22.05 -11.58 -0.25
C ILE A 473 -21.26 -10.62 0.64
N THR A 474 -21.32 -9.31 0.39
CA THR A 474 -20.60 -8.31 1.18
C THR A 474 -21.08 -8.29 2.63
N ALA A 475 -22.40 -8.32 2.82
CA ALA A 475 -23.02 -8.40 4.13
C ALA A 475 -22.76 -9.74 4.84
N ALA A 476 -22.74 -10.85 4.11
CA ALA A 476 -22.41 -12.17 4.64
C ALA A 476 -20.97 -12.20 5.15
N LYS A 477 -20.02 -11.59 4.42
CA LYS A 477 -18.63 -11.48 4.88
C LYS A 477 -18.48 -10.73 6.20
N ASP A 478 -19.20 -9.62 6.37
CA ASP A 478 -19.21 -8.86 7.63
C ASP A 478 -19.88 -9.67 8.77
N LEU A 479 -20.96 -10.40 8.49
CA LEU A 479 -21.60 -11.30 9.45
C LEU A 479 -20.68 -12.47 9.84
N LYS A 480 -19.93 -13.04 8.89
CA LYS A 480 -18.96 -14.13 9.14
C LYS A 480 -17.90 -13.70 10.15
N VAL A 481 -17.29 -12.54 9.91
CA VAL A 481 -16.29 -11.94 10.80
C VAL A 481 -16.87 -11.61 12.18
N ARG A 482 -18.18 -11.32 12.29
CA ARG A 482 -18.86 -11.18 13.59
C ARG A 482 -19.03 -12.52 14.30
N VAL A 483 -19.57 -13.53 13.64
CA VAL A 483 -19.89 -14.84 14.26
C VAL A 483 -18.62 -15.60 14.64
N GLU A 484 -17.63 -15.70 13.74
CA GLU A 484 -16.33 -16.36 14.03
C GLU A 484 -15.50 -15.63 15.10
N TYR A 485 -15.85 -14.38 15.43
CA TYR A 485 -15.17 -13.63 16.47
C TYR A 485 -15.87 -13.73 17.84
N ILE A 486 -17.19 -13.49 17.90
CA ILE A 486 -17.94 -13.49 19.17
C ILE A 486 -18.32 -14.93 19.59
N ASN A 487 -18.25 -15.90 18.68
CA ASN A 487 -18.71 -17.29 18.85
C ASN A 487 -20.20 -17.40 19.25
N ILE A 488 -20.99 -16.36 18.97
CA ILE A 488 -22.43 -16.31 19.18
C ILE A 488 -23.11 -15.64 17.99
N LEU A 489 -24.33 -16.07 17.70
CA LEU A 489 -25.28 -15.37 16.83
C LEU A 489 -26.61 -15.23 17.58
N ASN A 490 -27.25 -14.06 17.45
CA ASN A 490 -28.48 -13.71 18.16
C ASN A 490 -29.47 -13.11 17.14
N LYS A 491 -30.76 -13.48 17.25
CA LYS A 491 -31.87 -13.00 16.41
C LYS A 491 -32.15 -11.50 16.52
N GLU A 492 -31.69 -10.85 17.59
CA GLU A 492 -31.73 -9.40 17.75
C GLU A 492 -30.71 -8.67 16.85
N TYR A 493 -29.71 -9.38 16.32
CA TYR A 493 -28.75 -8.76 15.41
C TYR A 493 -29.41 -8.43 14.07
N SER A 494 -29.06 -7.27 13.51
CA SER A 494 -29.47 -6.87 12.16
C SER A 494 -28.27 -6.50 11.31
N VAL A 495 -28.30 -6.98 10.07
CA VAL A 495 -27.34 -6.67 9.01
C VAL A 495 -27.79 -5.39 8.30
N ASN A 496 -26.87 -4.51 7.91
CA ASN A 496 -27.20 -3.31 7.16
C ASN A 496 -26.79 -3.45 5.68
N ILE A 497 -27.72 -3.21 4.76
CA ILE A 497 -27.44 -3.14 3.32
C ILE A 497 -28.04 -1.84 2.79
N ASP A 498 -27.19 -0.99 2.21
CA ASP A 498 -27.53 0.33 1.67
C ASP A 498 -28.34 1.25 2.61
N GLY A 499 -28.15 1.10 3.93
CA GLY A 499 -28.84 1.87 4.96
C GLY A 499 -30.06 1.16 5.58
N ARG A 500 -30.75 0.26 4.86
CA ARG A 500 -31.83 -0.55 5.44
C ARG A 500 -31.22 -1.64 6.35
N LYS A 501 -31.81 -1.81 7.53
CA LYS A 501 -31.56 -2.96 8.41
C LYS A 501 -32.36 -4.16 7.92
N TYR A 502 -31.77 -5.34 8.01
CA TYR A 502 -32.40 -6.64 7.77
C TYR A 502 -32.18 -7.50 9.01
N THR A 503 -33.27 -8.08 9.49
CA THR A 503 -33.31 -9.08 10.56
C THR A 503 -32.58 -10.36 10.17
N MET A 504 -32.37 -11.27 11.13
CA MET A 504 -31.73 -12.54 10.80
C MET A 504 -32.63 -13.45 9.95
N ASP A 505 -33.95 -13.38 10.07
CA ASP A 505 -34.89 -14.03 9.14
C ASP A 505 -34.73 -13.54 7.70
N GLU A 506 -34.87 -12.23 7.49
CA GLU A 506 -34.75 -11.60 6.17
C GLU A 506 -33.39 -11.94 5.55
N PHE A 507 -32.31 -11.82 6.34
CA PHE A 507 -30.97 -12.04 5.82
C PHE A 507 -30.65 -13.52 5.58
N ALA A 508 -31.17 -14.45 6.39
CA ALA A 508 -31.08 -15.88 6.14
C ALA A 508 -31.77 -16.27 4.82
N TYR A 509 -32.98 -15.76 4.58
CA TYR A 509 -33.71 -15.96 3.34
C TYR A 509 -32.98 -15.35 2.12
N LEU A 510 -32.46 -14.12 2.25
CA LEU A 510 -31.65 -13.47 1.21
C LEU A 510 -30.39 -14.30 0.88
N MET A 511 -29.67 -14.81 1.87
CA MET A 511 -28.50 -15.67 1.67
C MET A 511 -28.86 -17.02 1.04
N ALA A 512 -29.95 -17.65 1.48
CA ALA A 512 -30.42 -18.92 0.92
C ALA A 512 -30.87 -18.78 -0.56
N GLY A 513 -31.57 -17.69 -0.89
CA GLY A 513 -31.90 -17.32 -2.27
C GLY A 513 -30.66 -17.03 -3.12
N ALA A 514 -29.68 -16.32 -2.57
CA ALA A 514 -28.42 -16.03 -3.27
C ALA A 514 -27.64 -17.33 -3.59
N LEU A 515 -27.54 -18.27 -2.65
CA LEU A 515 -26.92 -19.57 -2.87
C LEU A 515 -27.67 -20.42 -3.91
N THR A 516 -29.00 -20.36 -3.92
CA THR A 516 -29.85 -21.04 -4.91
C THR A 516 -29.64 -20.47 -6.32
N ASN A 517 -29.60 -19.14 -6.45
CA ASN A 517 -29.30 -18.46 -7.72
C ASN A 517 -27.87 -18.77 -8.21
N ILE A 518 -26.86 -18.67 -7.33
CA ILE A 518 -25.47 -19.01 -7.67
C ILE A 518 -25.36 -20.46 -8.17
N ASN A 519 -26.04 -21.43 -7.54
CA ASN A 519 -25.94 -22.83 -7.95
C ASN A 519 -26.66 -23.14 -9.28
N SER A 520 -27.68 -22.35 -9.66
CA SER A 520 -28.33 -22.43 -10.98
C SER A 520 -27.64 -21.56 -12.05
N GLY A 521 -26.49 -20.95 -11.74
CA GLY A 521 -25.80 -20.01 -12.62
C GLY A 521 -26.49 -18.64 -12.79
N SER A 522 -27.62 -18.44 -12.11
CA SER A 522 -28.43 -17.23 -12.18
C SER A 522 -27.75 -16.04 -11.50
N LYS A 523 -27.74 -14.90 -12.20
CA LYS A 523 -27.26 -13.61 -11.68
C LYS A 523 -28.38 -12.75 -11.07
N ALA A 524 -29.61 -13.27 -11.01
CA ALA A 524 -30.79 -12.51 -10.58
C ALA A 524 -30.68 -12.02 -9.12
N ASN A 525 -31.19 -10.82 -8.86
CA ASN A 525 -31.36 -10.30 -7.51
C ASN A 525 -32.35 -11.16 -6.72
N VAL A 526 -32.14 -11.28 -5.41
CA VAL A 526 -33.08 -11.98 -4.53
C VAL A 526 -34.17 -10.99 -4.10
N LYS A 527 -35.45 -11.29 -4.39
CA LYS A 527 -36.59 -10.49 -3.91
C LYS A 527 -36.59 -10.46 -2.38
N ILE A 528 -36.92 -9.31 -1.80
CA ILE A 528 -37.13 -9.16 -0.35
C ILE A 528 -38.50 -9.75 0.02
N LYS A 529 -38.59 -10.23 1.25
CA LYS A 529 -39.83 -10.51 1.96
C LYS A 529 -39.70 -9.91 3.35
N ASP A 530 -40.69 -9.17 3.81
CA ASP A 530 -40.78 -8.79 5.22
C ASP A 530 -41.18 -10.05 6.02
N LEU A 531 -40.40 -10.39 7.05
CA LEU A 531 -40.55 -11.62 7.86
C LEU A 531 -40.62 -11.25 9.35
N SER A 532 -41.29 -12.07 10.17
CA SER A 532 -41.64 -11.73 11.56
C SER A 532 -40.49 -11.70 12.57
N ASN A 533 -39.26 -12.03 12.17
CA ASN A 533 -38.09 -12.23 13.05
C ASN A 533 -38.32 -13.17 14.24
N ASN A 534 -39.30 -14.07 14.12
CA ASN A 534 -39.76 -14.94 15.21
C ASN A 534 -39.36 -16.40 14.97
N TYR A 535 -38.06 -16.65 15.06
CA TYR A 535 -37.48 -17.98 15.17
C TYR A 535 -36.89 -18.22 16.56
N ASN A 536 -36.80 -19.49 16.93
CA ASN A 536 -36.09 -19.95 18.12
C ASN A 536 -35.02 -20.96 17.70
N SER A 537 -33.75 -20.57 17.77
CA SER A 537 -32.61 -21.42 17.42
C SER A 537 -32.40 -22.51 18.47
N SER A 538 -32.86 -23.72 18.18
CA SER A 538 -32.63 -24.91 19.01
C SER A 538 -32.37 -26.13 18.11
N GLY A 539 -31.69 -27.14 18.64
CA GLY A 539 -31.26 -28.30 17.85
C GLY A 539 -30.11 -29.09 18.47
N SER A 540 -29.59 -30.07 17.75
CA SER A 540 -28.49 -30.95 18.16
C SER A 540 -27.19 -30.17 18.46
N LYS A 541 -26.30 -30.76 19.27
CA LYS A 541 -24.89 -30.33 19.33
C LYS A 541 -24.20 -30.85 18.06
N ILE A 542 -23.78 -29.95 17.18
CA ILE A 542 -23.20 -30.29 15.86
C ILE A 542 -21.75 -29.82 15.79
N SER A 543 -20.86 -30.67 15.25
CA SER A 543 -19.51 -30.29 14.81
C SER A 543 -19.10 -31.17 13.62
N GLY A 544 -18.95 -30.59 12.43
CA GLY A 544 -18.61 -31.36 11.23
C GLY A 544 -18.41 -30.51 9.97
N LYS A 545 -18.36 -31.20 8.82
CA LYS A 545 -18.38 -30.61 7.49
C LYS A 545 -19.78 -30.81 6.90
N LEU A 546 -20.40 -29.75 6.41
CA LEU A 546 -21.63 -29.80 5.62
C LEU A 546 -21.23 -29.60 4.15
N TYR A 547 -21.40 -30.64 3.32
CA TYR A 547 -20.92 -30.68 1.93
C TYR A 547 -21.80 -29.88 0.97
N LYS A 548 -21.29 -29.60 -0.24
CA LYS A 548 -21.93 -28.73 -1.24
C LYS A 548 -23.40 -29.10 -1.51
N ALA A 549 -23.71 -30.37 -1.75
CA ALA A 549 -25.08 -30.81 -1.99
C ALA A 549 -26.00 -30.56 -0.78
N GLU A 550 -25.48 -30.76 0.43
CA GLU A 550 -26.24 -30.65 1.68
C GLU A 550 -26.57 -29.18 2.01
N TYR A 551 -25.59 -28.27 1.98
CA TYR A 551 -25.85 -26.87 2.32
C TYR A 551 -26.71 -26.16 1.24
N LEU A 552 -26.68 -26.64 -0.01
CA LEU A 552 -27.56 -26.15 -1.07
C LEU A 552 -28.98 -26.72 -0.99
N LYS A 553 -29.14 -28.01 -0.65
CA LYS A 553 -30.45 -28.60 -0.31
C LYS A 553 -31.07 -27.86 0.88
N LEU A 554 -30.27 -27.54 1.90
CA LEU A 554 -30.67 -26.74 3.06
C LEU A 554 -31.07 -25.30 2.67
N ALA A 555 -30.31 -24.63 1.79
CA ALA A 555 -30.69 -23.31 1.27
C ALA A 555 -32.04 -23.35 0.52
N LYS A 556 -32.23 -24.29 -0.41
CA LYS A 556 -33.51 -24.47 -1.11
C LYS A 556 -34.65 -24.71 -0.12
N ASN A 557 -34.48 -25.63 0.83
CA ASN A 557 -35.47 -25.96 1.86
C ASN A 557 -35.81 -24.80 2.80
N VAL A 558 -34.89 -23.85 3.04
CA VAL A 558 -35.19 -22.61 3.76
C VAL A 558 -36.02 -21.66 2.89
N THR A 559 -35.68 -21.48 1.60
CA THR A 559 -36.47 -20.60 0.71
C THR A 559 -37.90 -21.11 0.49
N THR A 560 -38.09 -22.41 0.30
CA THR A 560 -39.42 -23.05 0.20
C THR A 560 -40.24 -22.81 1.48
N PHE A 561 -39.68 -23.14 2.64
CA PHE A 561 -40.38 -22.96 3.92
C PHE A 561 -40.76 -21.50 4.19
N VAL A 562 -39.91 -20.54 3.85
CA VAL A 562 -40.19 -19.09 3.98
C VAL A 562 -41.31 -18.64 3.03
N ASN A 563 -41.47 -19.27 1.86
CA ASN A 563 -42.57 -18.96 0.95
C ASN A 563 -43.93 -19.35 1.53
N GLU A 564 -44.00 -20.49 2.21
CA GLU A 564 -45.20 -21.04 2.84
C GLU A 564 -45.50 -20.36 4.20
N ASN A 565 -44.48 -20.21 5.06
CA ASN A 565 -44.65 -19.94 6.49
C ASN A 565 -44.37 -18.48 6.91
N LYS A 566 -43.89 -17.62 5.99
CA LYS A 566 -43.53 -16.19 6.26
C LYS A 566 -42.51 -15.97 7.41
N ARG A 567 -41.74 -17.01 7.75
CA ARG A 567 -40.66 -17.02 8.77
C ARG A 567 -39.61 -18.09 8.42
N ILE A 568 -38.43 -18.05 9.03
CA ILE A 568 -37.43 -19.11 8.83
C ILE A 568 -37.67 -20.35 9.71
N PRO A 569 -37.15 -21.53 9.36
CA PRO A 569 -37.25 -22.73 10.22
C PRO A 569 -36.45 -22.60 11.53
N ASN A 570 -37.02 -23.01 12.67
CA ASN A 570 -36.27 -23.09 13.94
C ASN A 570 -35.04 -24.03 13.84
N TYR A 571 -35.20 -25.11 13.09
CA TYR A 571 -34.15 -26.04 12.69
C TYR A 571 -34.50 -26.72 11.36
N LYS A 572 -33.54 -27.42 10.74
CA LYS A 572 -33.78 -28.43 9.69
C LYS A 572 -32.93 -29.70 9.95
N PRO A 573 -33.44 -30.90 9.63
CA PRO A 573 -32.63 -32.12 9.67
C PRO A 573 -31.44 -32.05 8.68
N THR A 574 -30.31 -32.60 9.10
CA THR A 574 -29.10 -32.80 8.29
C THR A 574 -28.44 -34.13 8.70
N ASN A 575 -27.48 -34.63 7.91
CA ASN A 575 -26.69 -35.81 8.26
C ASN A 575 -25.82 -35.62 9.52
N LEU A 576 -25.72 -34.39 10.04
CA LEU A 576 -25.05 -34.06 11.31
C LEU A 576 -26.04 -33.87 12.48
N GLY A 577 -27.34 -34.15 12.29
CA GLY A 577 -28.40 -33.94 13.28
C GLY A 577 -29.34 -32.76 12.96
N LYS A 578 -30.17 -32.37 13.94
CA LYS A 578 -31.11 -31.23 13.82
C LYS A 578 -30.33 -29.91 13.86
N MET A 579 -30.05 -29.34 12.68
CA MET A 579 -29.28 -28.10 12.55
C MET A 579 -30.15 -26.88 12.86
N GLU A 580 -29.82 -26.20 13.94
CA GLU A 580 -30.51 -25.00 14.41
C GLU A 580 -30.34 -23.80 13.46
N ALA A 581 -31.28 -22.85 13.55
CA ALA A 581 -31.32 -21.65 12.73
C ALA A 581 -29.99 -20.87 12.69
N ASN A 582 -29.44 -20.51 13.86
CA ASN A 582 -28.19 -19.75 13.90
C ASN A 582 -27.03 -20.48 13.18
N LEU A 583 -27.00 -21.81 13.26
CA LEU A 583 -25.93 -22.60 12.66
C LEU A 583 -26.05 -22.70 11.13
N TYR A 584 -27.27 -22.81 10.57
CA TYR A 584 -27.42 -22.75 9.11
C TYR A 584 -27.23 -21.33 8.55
N ILE A 585 -27.58 -20.28 9.31
CA ILE A 585 -27.28 -18.89 8.95
C ILE A 585 -25.77 -18.69 8.84
N TYR A 586 -25.00 -19.24 9.78
CA TYR A 586 -23.54 -19.28 9.71
C TYR A 586 -23.03 -20.14 8.53
N ALA A 587 -23.66 -21.28 8.22
CA ALA A 587 -23.28 -22.12 7.08
C ALA A 587 -23.44 -21.39 5.73
N PHE A 588 -24.57 -20.71 5.52
CA PHE A 588 -24.80 -19.89 4.32
C PHE A 588 -23.81 -18.73 4.23
N THR A 589 -23.57 -18.07 5.38
CA THR A 589 -22.59 -17.00 5.56
C THR A 589 -21.18 -17.43 5.14
N ALA A 590 -20.73 -18.61 5.57
CA ALA A 590 -19.43 -19.17 5.21
C ALA A 590 -19.32 -19.51 3.72
N ALA A 591 -20.37 -20.07 3.11
CA ALA A 591 -20.39 -20.39 1.68
C ALA A 591 -20.32 -19.13 0.80
N LEU A 592 -21.00 -18.05 1.21
CA LEU A 592 -21.06 -16.79 0.45
C LEU A 592 -19.77 -15.96 0.55
N ASP A 593 -19.09 -15.90 1.70
CA ASP A 593 -17.75 -15.30 1.77
C ASP A 593 -16.75 -16.07 0.90
N TYR A 594 -16.75 -17.40 0.99
CA TYR A 594 -15.87 -18.22 0.15
C TYR A 594 -16.11 -17.96 -1.35
N TYR A 595 -17.36 -17.96 -1.81
CA TYR A 595 -17.72 -17.64 -3.19
C TYR A 595 -17.35 -16.19 -3.56
N GLY A 596 -17.53 -15.24 -2.64
CA GLY A 596 -17.13 -13.85 -2.81
C GLY A 596 -15.65 -13.69 -3.14
N ASN A 597 -14.79 -14.47 -2.49
CA ASN A 597 -13.34 -14.45 -2.68
C ASN A 597 -12.86 -15.30 -3.87
N HIS A 598 -13.45 -16.48 -4.12
CA HIS A 598 -12.94 -17.47 -5.09
C HIS A 598 -13.77 -17.63 -6.38
N LYS A 599 -14.96 -17.03 -6.46
CA LYS A 599 -15.94 -17.17 -7.56
C LYS A 599 -16.43 -18.60 -7.84
N LYS A 600 -16.12 -19.54 -6.93
CA LYS A 600 -16.57 -20.94 -6.92
C LYS A 600 -17.17 -21.24 -5.54
N LEU A 601 -18.25 -22.02 -5.49
CA LEU A 601 -18.83 -22.51 -4.24
C LEU A 601 -17.88 -23.55 -3.60
N PRO A 602 -17.69 -23.55 -2.27
CA PRO A 602 -16.80 -24.51 -1.62
C PRO A 602 -17.32 -25.95 -1.70
N SER A 603 -16.43 -26.94 -1.58
CA SER A 603 -16.82 -28.36 -1.54
C SER A 603 -17.56 -28.72 -0.24
N TYR A 604 -17.26 -28.02 0.86
CA TYR A 604 -17.97 -28.08 2.14
C TYR A 604 -17.83 -26.77 2.91
N VAL A 605 -18.69 -26.55 3.90
CA VAL A 605 -18.51 -25.55 4.96
C VAL A 605 -18.37 -26.24 6.31
N THR A 606 -17.46 -25.76 7.16
CA THR A 606 -17.30 -26.27 8.52
C THR A 606 -18.36 -25.67 9.42
N VAL A 607 -19.17 -26.51 10.07
CA VAL A 607 -20.24 -26.10 10.97
C VAL A 607 -19.95 -26.60 12.39
N LYS A 608 -20.02 -25.71 13.39
CA LYS A 608 -19.90 -26.05 14.80
C LYS A 608 -20.87 -25.22 15.64
N THR A 609 -21.71 -25.87 16.44
CA THR A 609 -22.67 -25.22 17.36
C THR A 609 -21.99 -24.25 18.33
N SER A 610 -20.73 -24.51 18.71
CA SER A 610 -19.93 -23.63 19.56
C SER A 610 -19.62 -22.25 18.96
N LEU A 611 -19.72 -22.08 17.63
CA LEU A 611 -19.55 -20.80 16.93
C LEU A 611 -20.78 -19.90 17.01
N VAL A 612 -21.94 -20.43 17.44
CA VAL A 612 -23.23 -19.72 17.40
C VAL A 612 -23.98 -19.68 18.74
N ARG A 613 -23.68 -20.59 19.68
CA ARG A 613 -24.28 -20.62 21.04
C ARG A 613 -23.45 -19.94 22.13
N GLY A 614 -22.33 -19.28 21.80
CA GLY A 614 -21.43 -18.68 22.79
C GLY A 614 -20.42 -19.66 23.38
N GLY A 615 -19.89 -20.59 22.58
CA GLY A 615 -18.97 -21.63 23.05
C GLY A 615 -17.60 -21.13 23.53
N TYR A 616 -17.28 -19.86 23.26
CA TYR A 616 -16.22 -19.11 23.94
C TYR A 616 -16.71 -17.69 24.22
N SER A 617 -17.24 -17.47 25.43
CA SER A 617 -17.16 -16.16 26.05
C SER A 617 -15.68 -15.82 26.27
N ILE A 618 -15.10 -15.01 25.39
CA ILE A 618 -13.73 -14.45 25.56
C ILE A 618 -13.74 -13.32 26.62
N SER A 619 -14.48 -13.56 27.71
CA SER A 619 -14.14 -13.13 29.06
C SER A 619 -12.91 -13.91 29.50
N ILE A 620 -11.75 -13.62 28.91
CA ILE A 620 -10.46 -14.00 29.51
C ILE A 620 -10.30 -13.14 30.76
N SER A 621 -10.90 -13.62 31.86
CA SER A 621 -10.60 -13.21 33.22
C SER A 621 -9.21 -13.76 33.63
N GLN A 622 -8.20 -13.49 32.80
CA GLN A 622 -6.83 -13.51 33.26
C GLN A 622 -6.70 -12.34 34.24
N ASN A 623 -6.38 -12.65 35.50
CA ASN A 623 -6.16 -11.66 36.57
C ASN A 623 -5.27 -10.52 36.02
N GLY A 624 -5.88 -9.35 35.86
CA GLY A 624 -5.54 -8.49 34.73
C GLY A 624 -4.18 -7.82 34.84
N LYS A 625 -3.19 -8.35 34.13
CA LYS A 625 -1.95 -7.63 33.81
C LYS A 625 -2.23 -6.56 32.73
N ILE A 626 -2.92 -5.49 33.17
CA ILE A 626 -3.46 -4.39 32.35
C ILE A 626 -2.51 -3.18 32.24
N LEU A 627 -1.53 -3.08 33.14
CA LEU A 627 -0.38 -2.17 33.06
C LEU A 627 0.77 -2.84 32.29
N ASN A 628 1.95 -2.22 32.23
CA ASN A 628 3.11 -2.85 31.58
C ASN A 628 3.48 -4.16 32.28
N TYR A 629 3.79 -5.21 31.50
CA TYR A 629 4.35 -6.45 32.06
C TYR A 629 5.12 -7.26 31.00
N ARG A 630 6.13 -7.98 31.47
CA ARG A 630 6.85 -8.99 30.67
C ARG A 630 5.98 -10.24 30.50
N GLN A 631 5.91 -10.76 29.28
CA GLN A 631 5.35 -12.07 28.95
C GLN A 631 6.19 -12.68 27.84
N ILE A 632 6.67 -13.92 28.02
CA ILE A 632 7.37 -14.67 26.97
C ILE A 632 6.47 -14.76 25.72
N PHE A 633 7.07 -14.65 24.54
CA PHE A 633 6.32 -14.70 23.28
C PHE A 633 5.91 -16.14 22.95
N ASP A 634 4.64 -16.32 22.62
CA ASP A 634 4.02 -17.59 22.20
C ASP A 634 3.17 -17.27 20.97
N SER A 635 3.45 -17.91 19.83
CA SER A 635 2.77 -17.57 18.56
C SER A 635 1.27 -17.82 18.59
N ASP A 636 0.83 -18.84 19.30
CA ASP A 636 -0.51 -19.41 19.17
C ASP A 636 -1.44 -18.75 20.19
N VAL A 637 -0.95 -18.55 21.42
CA VAL A 637 -1.58 -17.70 22.42
C VAL A 637 -1.71 -16.25 21.93
N PHE A 638 -0.75 -15.75 21.14
CA PHE A 638 -0.76 -14.37 20.64
C PHE A 638 -1.47 -14.19 19.29
N ALA A 639 -1.67 -15.23 18.47
CA ALA A 639 -2.32 -15.12 17.16
C ALA A 639 -3.69 -14.41 17.22
N LYS A 640 -4.44 -14.59 18.30
CA LYS A 640 -5.71 -13.89 18.57
C LYS A 640 -5.57 -12.35 18.64
N TYR A 641 -4.40 -11.84 18.99
CA TYR A 641 -4.09 -10.41 19.09
C TYR A 641 -3.61 -9.78 17.77
N LEU A 642 -3.58 -10.53 16.66
CA LEU A 642 -3.51 -10.00 15.29
C LEU A 642 -4.86 -9.99 14.57
N LYS A 643 -5.85 -10.79 15.02
CA LYS A 643 -7.18 -10.88 14.38
C LYS A 643 -7.95 -9.56 14.50
N THR A 644 -8.61 -9.11 13.43
CA THR A 644 -9.36 -7.84 13.40
C THR A 644 -10.82 -8.05 13.04
N GLY A 645 -11.73 -7.41 13.77
CA GLY A 645 -13.17 -7.51 13.56
C GLY A 645 -13.94 -6.51 14.43
N GLY A 646 -15.27 -6.55 14.38
CA GLY A 646 -16.12 -5.68 15.19
C GLY A 646 -15.75 -4.19 15.09
N LYS A 647 -15.64 -3.52 16.25
CA LYS A 647 -15.32 -2.08 16.32
C LYS A 647 -13.87 -1.73 15.94
N SER A 648 -12.96 -2.70 15.73
CA SER A 648 -11.63 -2.48 15.13
C SER A 648 -11.43 -3.14 13.76
N ALA A 649 -12.53 -3.45 13.05
CA ALA A 649 -12.47 -3.93 11.67
C ALA A 649 -11.66 -2.98 10.76
N LEU A 650 -10.78 -3.56 9.93
CA LEU A 650 -9.90 -2.80 9.05
C LEU A 650 -10.63 -2.25 7.83
N ASN A 651 -10.21 -1.06 7.40
CA ASN A 651 -10.48 -0.55 6.07
C ASN A 651 -9.19 -0.01 5.43
N ASP A 652 -9.25 0.41 4.17
CA ASP A 652 -8.05 0.89 3.46
C ASP A 652 -7.51 2.22 4.00
N ALA A 653 -8.35 3.06 4.62
CA ALA A 653 -7.88 4.28 5.29
C ALA A 653 -7.01 3.96 6.52
N ILE A 654 -7.43 3.02 7.36
CA ILE A 654 -6.66 2.52 8.52
C ILE A 654 -5.36 1.89 8.03
N LYS A 655 -5.45 0.90 7.11
CA LYS A 655 -4.27 0.22 6.53
C LYS A 655 -3.27 1.21 5.92
N LYS A 656 -3.75 2.20 5.16
CA LYS A 656 -2.91 3.22 4.51
C LYS A 656 -2.26 4.17 5.52
N LYS A 657 -3.00 4.65 6.53
CA LYS A 657 -2.46 5.58 7.54
C LYS A 657 -1.51 4.87 8.51
N ALA A 658 -1.79 3.64 8.92
CA ALA A 658 -0.86 2.84 9.72
C ALA A 658 0.45 2.58 8.96
N LYS A 659 0.39 2.13 7.69
CA LYS A 659 1.57 1.98 6.82
C LYS A 659 2.31 3.30 6.57
N GLN A 660 1.63 4.44 6.55
CA GLN A 660 2.26 5.76 6.43
C GLN A 660 3.04 6.15 7.70
N LEU A 661 2.44 5.94 8.89
CA LEU A 661 3.06 6.27 10.18
C LEU A 661 4.27 5.37 10.48
N THR A 662 4.22 4.12 10.03
CA THR A 662 5.24 3.10 10.30
C THR A 662 6.32 2.99 9.22
N ALA A 663 6.25 3.83 8.18
CA ALA A 663 7.18 3.79 7.05
C ALA A 663 8.62 4.12 7.48
N GLY A 664 9.54 3.17 7.28
CA GLY A 664 10.95 3.30 7.65
C GLY A 664 11.27 2.92 9.10
N LEU A 665 10.27 2.58 9.92
CA LEU A 665 10.49 2.06 11.28
C LEU A 665 10.66 0.54 11.23
N SER A 666 11.63 -0.01 11.97
CA SER A 666 11.94 -1.43 12.00
C SER A 666 11.27 -2.17 13.16
N SER A 667 11.50 -1.74 14.40
CA SER A 667 11.02 -2.43 15.61
C SER A 667 9.51 -2.30 15.84
N PRO A 668 8.84 -3.33 16.39
CA PRO A 668 7.42 -3.26 16.76
C PRO A 668 7.11 -2.13 17.74
N LYS A 669 7.94 -1.92 18.78
CA LYS A 669 7.80 -0.80 19.72
C LYS A 669 7.80 0.57 19.05
N ALA A 670 8.74 0.85 18.14
CA ALA A 670 8.80 2.14 17.45
C ALA A 670 7.59 2.36 16.53
N LYS A 671 7.18 1.32 15.80
CA LYS A 671 5.97 1.35 14.96
C LYS A 671 4.71 1.60 15.79
N ALA A 672 4.60 0.97 16.96
CA ALA A 672 3.49 1.14 17.87
C ALA A 672 3.47 2.56 18.47
N ASN A 673 4.63 3.13 18.81
CA ASN A 673 4.72 4.50 19.31
C ASN A 673 4.23 5.52 18.28
N ALA A 674 4.67 5.43 17.02
CA ALA A 674 4.22 6.31 15.94
C ALA A 674 2.70 6.20 15.63
N ILE A 675 2.08 5.06 15.96
CA ILE A 675 0.62 4.86 15.91
C ILE A 675 -0.05 5.49 17.14
N PHE A 676 0.50 5.25 18.34
CA PHE A 676 0.02 5.80 19.60
C PHE A 676 0.02 7.34 19.61
N GLU A 677 1.13 7.97 19.24
CA GLU A 677 1.28 9.44 19.17
C GLU A 677 0.23 10.04 18.23
N PHE A 678 0.01 9.44 17.06
CA PHE A 678 -1.05 9.86 16.14
C PHE A 678 -2.45 9.77 16.79
N VAL A 679 -2.77 8.71 17.53
CA VAL A 679 -4.09 8.61 18.20
C VAL A 679 -4.17 9.49 19.46
N ARG A 680 -3.05 9.87 20.06
CA ARG A 680 -2.96 10.80 21.19
C ARG A 680 -3.18 12.25 20.74
N ASP A 681 -2.48 12.67 19.69
CA ASP A 681 -2.29 14.08 19.37
C ASP A 681 -3.15 14.59 18.21
N ASP A 682 -3.42 13.72 17.23
CA ASP A 682 -4.11 13.98 15.96
C ASP A 682 -5.62 13.62 16.02
N ILE A 683 -6.08 13.00 17.13
CA ILE A 683 -7.45 12.56 17.38
C ILE A 683 -7.94 13.19 18.70
N ARG A 684 -9.02 13.97 18.64
CA ARG A 684 -9.62 14.61 19.84
C ARG A 684 -10.25 13.58 20.78
N TYR A 685 -10.31 13.90 22.07
CA TYR A 685 -11.19 13.15 22.98
C TYR A 685 -12.63 13.68 22.85
N ASN A 686 -13.60 12.78 22.87
CA ASN A 686 -15.03 13.10 22.89
C ASN A 686 -15.68 12.22 23.96
N PHE A 687 -16.45 12.81 24.88
CA PHE A 687 -17.13 12.05 25.93
C PHE A 687 -18.46 11.47 25.43
N TYR A 688 -18.66 10.17 25.63
CA TYR A 688 -19.89 9.40 25.48
C TYR A 688 -19.68 7.97 25.99
N THR A 689 -20.75 7.23 26.24
CA THR A 689 -20.73 5.83 26.69
C THR A 689 -20.43 4.85 25.54
N ASN A 690 -19.74 3.74 25.87
CA ASN A 690 -19.45 2.59 25.00
C ASN A 690 -18.74 2.95 23.67
N SER A 691 -18.54 1.97 22.76
CA SER A 691 -17.97 2.24 21.44
C SER A 691 -19.09 2.65 20.47
N LEU A 692 -19.14 3.92 20.07
CA LEU A 692 -20.10 4.37 19.04
C LEU A 692 -19.47 4.22 17.64
N LYS A 693 -18.29 4.79 17.45
CA LYS A 693 -17.66 5.04 16.14
C LYS A 693 -16.81 3.88 15.61
N GLY A 694 -16.14 3.16 16.51
CA GLY A 694 -15.07 2.21 16.17
C GLY A 694 -13.91 2.86 15.40
N ALA A 695 -12.86 2.08 15.11
CA ALA A 695 -11.63 2.55 14.44
C ALA A 695 -11.91 3.33 13.15
N LYS A 696 -12.86 2.85 12.32
CA LYS A 696 -13.30 3.50 11.08
C LYS A 696 -13.83 4.91 11.33
N GLY A 697 -14.76 5.07 12.28
CA GLY A 697 -15.40 6.34 12.60
C GLY A 697 -14.48 7.29 13.38
N THR A 698 -13.63 6.78 14.27
CA THR A 698 -12.62 7.57 14.98
C THR A 698 -11.64 8.21 14.00
N LEU A 699 -11.12 7.42 13.04
CA LEU A 699 -10.17 7.92 12.05
C LEU A 699 -10.81 8.94 11.10
N SER A 700 -12.06 8.73 10.67
CA SER A 700 -12.73 9.64 9.73
C SER A 700 -13.25 10.93 10.38
N SER A 701 -13.73 10.87 11.63
CA SER A 701 -14.26 12.03 12.36
C SER A 701 -13.23 12.76 13.23
N LYS A 702 -11.99 12.25 13.28
CA LYS A 702 -10.86 12.84 14.04
C LYS A 702 -11.12 13.04 15.55
N GLY A 703 -12.01 12.25 16.15
CA GLY A 703 -12.20 12.24 17.60
C GLY A 703 -13.01 11.06 18.12
N GLY A 704 -12.78 10.65 19.37
CA GLY A 704 -13.51 9.56 20.03
C GLY A 704 -13.22 9.43 21.53
N ASN A 705 -14.00 8.60 22.22
CA ASN A 705 -13.81 8.30 23.66
C ASN A 705 -12.66 7.29 23.89
N CYS A 706 -12.50 6.81 25.11
CA CYS A 706 -11.53 5.78 25.50
C CYS A 706 -11.63 4.52 24.62
N CYS A 707 -12.82 3.93 24.51
CA CYS A 707 -13.11 2.75 23.69
C CYS A 707 -12.78 2.98 22.21
N ASP A 708 -13.20 4.11 21.66
CA ASP A 708 -13.07 4.43 20.23
C ASP A 708 -11.65 4.87 19.84
N LYS A 709 -10.86 5.42 20.77
CA LYS A 709 -9.40 5.58 20.60
C LYS A 709 -8.65 4.25 20.70
N ALA A 710 -8.96 3.41 21.69
CA ALA A 710 -8.34 2.09 21.83
C ALA A 710 -8.59 1.21 20.59
N ASN A 711 -9.83 1.20 20.08
CA ASN A 711 -10.19 0.56 18.82
C ASN A 711 -9.29 0.99 17.65
N LEU A 712 -8.99 2.29 17.52
CA LEU A 712 -8.16 2.81 16.45
C LEU A 712 -6.69 2.37 16.58
N ILE A 713 -6.12 2.39 17.79
CA ILE A 713 -4.75 1.91 18.04
C ILE A 713 -4.65 0.42 17.71
N VAL A 714 -5.57 -0.39 18.22
CA VAL A 714 -5.58 -1.85 17.99
C VAL A 714 -5.73 -2.16 16.49
N ALA A 715 -6.66 -1.49 15.79
CA ALA A 715 -6.82 -1.65 14.34
C ALA A 715 -5.53 -1.29 13.59
N MET A 716 -4.92 -0.14 13.89
CA MET A 716 -3.70 0.31 13.22
C MET A 716 -2.53 -0.64 13.48
N CYS A 717 -2.28 -1.03 14.73
CA CYS A 717 -1.20 -1.95 15.12
C CYS A 717 -1.34 -3.32 14.45
N ARG A 718 -2.54 -3.93 14.53
CA ARG A 718 -2.81 -5.23 13.88
C ARG A 718 -2.61 -5.15 12.35
N SER A 719 -3.00 -4.03 11.72
CA SER A 719 -2.84 -3.84 10.27
C SER A 719 -1.38 -3.74 9.77
N VAL A 720 -0.41 -3.65 10.67
CA VAL A 720 1.04 -3.65 10.38
C VAL A 720 1.80 -4.79 11.09
N GLY A 721 1.09 -5.81 11.58
CA GLY A 721 1.68 -7.00 12.19
C GLY A 721 2.12 -6.86 13.66
N ILE A 722 1.62 -5.85 14.37
CA ILE A 722 1.90 -5.67 15.81
C ILE A 722 0.76 -6.29 16.60
N TYR A 723 1.09 -7.25 17.47
CA TYR A 723 0.14 -7.82 18.42
C TYR A 723 -0.38 -6.71 19.35
N ALA A 724 -1.68 -6.49 19.34
CA ALA A 724 -2.33 -5.47 20.14
C ALA A 724 -3.61 -6.04 20.77
N ARG A 725 -4.01 -5.53 21.93
CA ARG A 725 -5.20 -5.95 22.67
C ARG A 725 -5.79 -4.77 23.44
N TYR A 726 -6.89 -5.01 24.14
CA TYR A 726 -7.54 -4.02 24.99
C TYR A 726 -7.35 -4.37 26.45
N SER A 727 -7.24 -3.35 27.28
CA SER A 727 -7.28 -3.45 28.73
C SER A 727 -8.41 -2.56 29.25
N HIS A 728 -9.07 -3.02 30.30
CA HIS A 728 -10.20 -2.35 30.93
C HIS A 728 -10.11 -2.50 32.45
N ALA A 729 -10.55 -1.48 33.18
CA ALA A 729 -10.83 -1.59 34.60
C ALA A 729 -11.95 -0.62 35.01
N LYS A 730 -12.61 -0.92 36.12
CA LYS A 730 -13.50 0.00 36.84
C LYS A 730 -12.69 0.87 37.82
N ASN A 731 -13.33 1.91 38.34
CA ASN A 731 -12.83 2.81 39.39
C ASN A 731 -11.42 3.39 39.15
N CYS A 732 -11.13 3.75 37.89
CA CYS A 732 -9.91 4.47 37.53
C CYS A 732 -10.07 5.95 37.95
N LYS A 733 -9.31 6.39 38.96
CA LYS A 733 -9.31 7.79 39.43
C LYS A 733 -8.42 8.66 38.54
N PHE A 734 -9.02 9.50 37.72
CA PHE A 734 -8.32 10.47 36.88
C PHE A 734 -7.81 11.66 37.68
N ALA A 735 -6.70 12.27 37.23
CA ALA A 735 -6.13 13.49 37.79
C ALA A 735 -6.95 14.76 37.48
N SER A 736 -8.27 14.60 37.36
CA SER A 736 -9.30 15.64 37.21
C SER A 736 -10.51 15.32 38.12
N GLY A 737 -10.30 14.56 39.19
CA GLY A 737 -11.34 14.10 40.12
C GLY A 737 -12.24 12.95 39.62
N LEU A 738 -12.44 12.83 38.29
CA LEU A 738 -13.32 11.82 37.69
C LEU A 738 -12.90 10.39 38.08
N ASN A 739 -13.83 9.63 38.66
CA ASN A 739 -13.66 8.21 38.97
C ASN A 739 -14.63 7.39 38.11
N THR A 740 -14.12 6.55 37.19
CA THR A 740 -14.99 5.86 36.23
C THR A 740 -14.37 4.59 35.64
N GLY A 741 -15.14 3.85 34.82
CA GLY A 741 -14.65 2.73 34.02
C GLY A 741 -13.89 3.20 32.78
N HIS A 742 -12.75 2.58 32.50
CA HIS A 742 -11.81 3.03 31.47
C HIS A 742 -11.32 1.91 30.56
N VAL A 743 -10.97 2.25 29.33
CA VAL A 743 -10.45 1.35 28.28
C VAL A 743 -9.26 1.97 27.58
N TRP A 744 -8.17 1.20 27.49
CA TRP A 744 -6.99 1.54 26.69
C TRP A 744 -6.54 0.37 25.83
N ALA A 745 -5.65 0.63 24.89
CA ALA A 745 -4.96 -0.42 24.17
C ALA A 745 -3.71 -0.88 24.94
N GLN A 746 -3.33 -2.13 24.77
CA GLN A 746 -2.00 -2.65 25.06
C GLN A 746 -1.37 -3.14 23.75
N VAL A 747 -0.07 -2.94 23.57
CA VAL A 747 0.71 -3.38 22.41
C VAL A 747 1.90 -4.20 22.87
N TYR A 748 2.24 -5.26 22.15
CA TYR A 748 3.36 -6.12 22.51
C TYR A 748 4.59 -5.83 21.66
N ASP A 749 5.75 -5.77 22.31
CA ASP A 749 7.04 -5.78 21.66
C ASP A 749 7.76 -7.12 21.96
N PRO A 750 8.00 -7.98 20.95
CA PRO A 750 8.64 -9.28 21.13
C PRO A 750 10.14 -9.18 21.45
N ILE A 751 10.78 -8.02 21.19
CA ILE A 751 12.21 -7.81 21.47
C ILE A 751 12.42 -7.67 22.99
N SER A 752 11.65 -6.78 23.62
CA SER A 752 11.62 -6.65 25.09
C SER A 752 10.70 -7.67 25.79
N GLN A 753 10.04 -8.54 25.03
CA GLN A 753 9.00 -9.48 25.48
C GLN A 753 7.96 -8.83 26.41
N THR A 754 7.53 -7.60 26.10
CA THR A 754 6.77 -6.75 27.01
C THR A 754 5.50 -6.22 26.35
N TRP A 755 4.37 -6.32 27.07
CA TRP A 755 3.17 -5.55 26.77
C TRP A 755 3.34 -4.15 27.35
N TYR A 756 3.19 -3.13 26.50
CA TYR A 756 3.17 -1.72 26.88
C TYR A 756 1.74 -1.16 26.82
N THR A 757 1.39 -0.31 27.77
CA THR A 757 0.14 0.46 27.73
C THR A 757 0.17 1.49 26.60
N ALA A 758 -0.98 1.69 25.96
CA ALA A 758 -1.18 2.63 24.86
C ALA A 758 -2.48 3.43 25.09
N ASP A 759 -2.54 4.11 26.23
CA ASP A 759 -3.66 4.97 26.63
C ASP A 759 -3.55 6.36 25.99
N ALA A 760 -4.09 6.53 24.78
CA ALA A 760 -4.08 7.79 24.05
C ALA A 760 -5.17 8.81 24.49
N THR A 761 -5.82 8.64 25.65
CA THR A 761 -6.87 9.57 26.10
C THR A 761 -6.34 10.95 26.52
N SER A 762 -5.05 11.06 26.93
CA SER A 762 -4.42 12.34 27.28
C SER A 762 -3.06 12.53 26.61
N ARG A 763 -2.75 13.78 26.27
CA ARG A 763 -1.41 14.18 25.78
C ARG A 763 -0.30 14.01 26.83
N ARG A 764 -0.64 13.87 28.11
CA ARG A 764 0.32 13.59 29.19
C ARG A 764 0.89 12.16 29.14
N ASN A 765 0.28 11.24 28.38
CA ASN A 765 0.70 9.84 28.35
C ASN A 765 1.75 9.57 27.27
N GLU A 766 2.71 8.69 27.54
CA GLU A 766 3.62 8.09 26.56
C GLU A 766 3.30 6.59 26.34
N LEU A 767 3.89 5.97 25.33
CA LEU A 767 3.75 4.52 25.16
C LEU A 767 4.45 3.78 26.32
N GLY A 768 3.65 3.09 27.12
CA GLY A 768 4.08 2.45 28.36
C GLY A 768 4.07 3.37 29.59
N ASN A 769 3.56 4.61 29.51
CA ASN A 769 3.56 5.55 30.63
C ASN A 769 2.24 6.32 30.74
N ILE A 770 1.47 6.04 31.80
CA ILE A 770 0.15 6.65 32.05
C ILE A 770 0.33 7.72 33.13
N LYS A 771 -0.02 8.97 32.80
CA LYS A 771 0.11 10.15 33.69
C LYS A 771 -1.21 10.90 33.91
N ASN A 772 -2.33 10.45 33.32
CA ASN A 772 -3.64 11.11 33.42
C ASN A 772 -4.60 10.50 34.44
N TRP A 773 -4.34 9.28 34.93
CA TRP A 773 -5.07 8.64 36.01
C TRP A 773 -4.11 7.85 36.91
N ASN A 774 -4.49 7.67 38.18
CA ASN A 774 -3.67 6.97 39.16
C ASN A 774 -3.70 5.46 38.90
N THR A 775 -2.61 4.94 38.35
CA THR A 775 -2.44 3.52 38.01
C THR A 775 -2.36 2.58 39.23
N LYS A 776 -2.33 3.10 40.46
CA LYS A 776 -2.51 2.32 41.70
C LYS A 776 -3.99 2.20 42.12
N SER A 777 -4.92 2.92 41.47
CA SER A 777 -6.36 2.86 41.80
C SER A 777 -7.19 2.40 40.59
N TYR A 778 -7.65 1.15 40.67
CA TYR A 778 -8.62 0.53 39.77
C TYR A 778 -9.15 -0.78 40.40
N ASN A 779 -10.26 -1.33 39.88
CA ASN A 779 -10.71 -2.70 40.18
C ASN A 779 -11.30 -3.40 38.93
N GLU A 780 -11.59 -4.70 39.04
CA GLU A 780 -11.97 -5.57 37.89
C GLU A 780 -11.06 -5.46 36.64
N PRO A 781 -9.73 -5.63 36.77
CA PRO A 781 -8.81 -5.52 35.63
C PRO A 781 -9.02 -6.69 34.64
N LYS A 782 -9.42 -6.37 33.41
CA LYS A 782 -9.79 -7.32 32.35
C LYS A 782 -9.05 -7.02 31.06
N ASN A 783 -8.65 -8.06 30.30
CA ASN A 783 -7.97 -7.94 29.02
C ASN A 783 -8.76 -8.64 27.90
N TYR A 784 -8.96 -7.98 26.75
CA TYR A 784 -9.80 -8.49 25.67
C TYR A 784 -9.11 -8.52 24.29
N ALA A 785 -9.55 -9.43 23.42
CA ALA A 785 -9.16 -9.45 22.01
C ALA A 785 -9.95 -8.42 21.17
N LEU A 786 -11.25 -8.24 21.45
CA LEU A 786 -12.07 -7.06 21.17
C LEU A 786 -12.88 -6.77 22.43
N ILE A 787 -13.11 -5.50 22.75
CA ILE A 787 -14.11 -5.11 23.76
C ILE A 787 -15.52 -5.56 23.34
N PRO A 788 -16.37 -6.00 24.30
CA PRO A 788 -17.74 -6.46 24.02
C PRO A 788 -18.79 -5.33 23.92
N PHE A 789 -18.37 -4.06 24.04
CA PHE A 789 -19.20 -2.85 24.08
C PHE A 789 -18.61 -1.69 23.25
#